data_AF-A0A9D1JER1-F1
#
_entry.id   AF-A0A9D1JER1-F1
#
_cell.length_a   1.000
_cell.length_b   1.000
_cell.length_c   1.000
_cell.angle_alpha   90.00
_cell.angle_beta   90.00
_cell.angle_gamma   90.00
#
_symmetry.space_group_name_H-M   'P 1'
#
loop_
_entity.id
_entity.type
_entity.pdbx_description
1 polymer ?
#
loop_
_entity_poly.entity_id
_entity_poly.type
_entity_poly.pdbx_seq_one_letter_code
_entity_poly.pdbx_strand_id
1 'polypeptide(L)'
;MRLSWISFLKVILRCCRRKGMVKRPLCLFVLLFMAALWMAGRWGPSREEAPDTFSEAVLAPYLRGEKQATIYGEVQRWEDYDTAQYLYLKNAILPDSGEQIPLQGVRVKSEERKTWSPGNMVCAQGFLVLPEEADNPGQFDRRSYDGLRGVFYVLEEAQATLVRDTRDEGACALLAVKSWLGQGISRAAPQEAAGVLRAMLLGEKGEASQEIKLLYQLSSMSHLLAISGLHISLLGEGTRKLLQLLGVGVYGAYAGAFLLLVPYALLVGGSVSALRAVILFGMGAGARFLGRTYDLLSALALAAFLILLQEPGWLYDSSFLLSFGAVLGITLVRSCLFPADSGEKKNSSGRKQGSQGQSCRLKTGRGGQAVRRLGTKIRAGLCRQLSQGLGAGTALWLTTLPVVLYFFYEVSLYGILVNLLVIPTAGLVLGFGLLGGLLAGVEALAWLGRLVALPSVFLLELYEQIARLVSRLPYPTLILGRPGWGAILGYYGILLALCIWRKRAAARGAKAASHREKTAARETKTAARETKAAAHGEKAAIREKGAARPLGGAAQLLLLGTALALFLVRPGEGVKVTMLDVGQGDGLVITTGWGSCYLVDGGSSSVYQAGRYRLLPYLKYQGIQMVDLCIMTHPDGDHVNGLLELLQMIARRETSLRIEGILLPGWMEGSQEEQELCLAAREAGAFIHYARAGDQITDGELSLEILHPDQGDYRQDTNGGSLSFLLEYRGRRGLFTGDLTGEQEEKLLSRLQSCDFLKVAHHGSASSTGEALLQAVRPLLALISSGEDNAYGHPSPETLRRLEKAGSRCLGTQELGAIELHLDSDGLQVNWMHPEGKI
;
A
#
# COMPACT_ATOMS: atom_id res chain seq x y z
N MET A 1 -28.81 -3.30 -23.79
CA MET A 1 -27.50 -3.82 -23.28
C MET A 1 -27.63 -5.04 -22.33
N ARG A 2 -28.57 -5.99 -22.51
CA ARG A 2 -28.80 -7.12 -21.55
C ARG A 2 -28.29 -8.50 -22.00
N LEU A 3 -27.50 -8.61 -23.07
CA LEU A 3 -27.04 -9.90 -23.65
C LEU A 3 -25.54 -10.23 -23.49
N SER A 4 -24.79 -9.41 -22.76
CA SER A 4 -23.32 -9.55 -22.62
C SER A 4 -22.88 -10.51 -21.51
N TRP A 5 -23.53 -10.48 -20.35
CA TRP A 5 -23.05 -11.20 -19.15
C TRP A 5 -23.19 -12.72 -19.24
N ILE A 6 -24.29 -13.24 -19.79
CA ILE A 6 -24.51 -14.69 -19.93
C ILE A 6 -23.55 -15.29 -20.97
N SER A 7 -23.23 -14.53 -22.01
CA SER A 7 -22.27 -14.93 -23.05
C SER A 7 -20.84 -14.96 -22.49
N PHE A 8 -20.47 -13.97 -21.68
CA PHE A 8 -19.20 -13.92 -20.95
C PHE A 8 -19.07 -15.08 -19.94
N LEU A 9 -20.12 -15.33 -19.14
CA LEU A 9 -20.17 -16.45 -18.20
C LEU A 9 -20.09 -17.80 -18.91
N LYS A 10 -20.78 -17.96 -20.06
CA LYS A 10 -20.71 -19.17 -20.89
C LYS A 10 -19.33 -19.37 -21.53
N VAL A 11 -18.60 -18.32 -21.87
CA VAL A 11 -17.22 -18.41 -22.37
C VAL A 11 -16.25 -18.79 -21.25
N ILE A 12 -16.40 -18.22 -20.05
CA ILE A 12 -15.65 -18.64 -18.85
C ILE A 12 -15.94 -20.11 -18.57
N LEU A 13 -17.21 -20.50 -18.43
CA LEU A 13 -17.63 -21.87 -18.15
C LEU A 13 -17.22 -22.87 -19.25
N ARG A 14 -17.24 -22.48 -20.54
CA ARG A 14 -16.71 -23.32 -21.65
C ARG A 14 -15.19 -23.46 -21.59
N CYS A 15 -14.47 -22.41 -21.19
CA CYS A 15 -13.03 -22.49 -20.93
C CYS A 15 -12.73 -23.39 -19.71
N CYS A 16 -13.54 -23.32 -18.65
CA CYS A 16 -13.44 -24.20 -17.47
C CYS A 16 -13.70 -25.68 -17.79
N ARG A 17 -14.71 -25.95 -18.63
CA ARG A 17 -15.15 -27.32 -19.00
C ARG A 17 -14.16 -28.06 -19.90
N ARG A 18 -13.40 -27.38 -20.77
CA ARG A 18 -12.62 -28.07 -21.81
C ARG A 18 -11.18 -28.42 -21.43
N LYS A 19 -10.49 -27.70 -20.52
CA LYS A 19 -9.13 -28.05 -20.07
C LYS A 19 -8.79 -27.46 -18.68
N GLY A 20 -8.92 -28.24 -17.61
CA GLY A 20 -8.17 -28.04 -16.36
C GLY A 20 -8.98 -27.77 -15.08
N MET A 21 -10.06 -27.00 -15.10
CA MET A 21 -10.76 -26.62 -13.87
C MET A 21 -11.63 -27.73 -13.26
N VAL A 22 -12.15 -28.65 -14.08
CA VAL A 22 -12.80 -29.88 -13.57
C VAL A 22 -11.83 -30.76 -12.77
N LYS A 23 -10.50 -30.57 -12.90
CA LYS A 23 -9.49 -31.31 -12.14
C LYS A 23 -9.18 -30.74 -10.75
N ARG A 24 -9.70 -29.55 -10.40
CA ARG A 24 -9.46 -28.89 -9.10
C ARG A 24 -10.75 -28.28 -8.54
N PRO A 25 -11.70 -29.11 -8.05
CA PRO A 25 -12.99 -28.64 -7.56
C PRO A 25 -12.86 -27.67 -6.38
N LEU A 26 -11.89 -27.88 -5.49
CA LEU A 26 -11.63 -27.00 -4.35
C LEU A 26 -11.31 -25.57 -4.79
N CYS A 27 -10.44 -25.38 -5.79
CA CYS A 27 -10.11 -24.04 -6.27
C CYS A 27 -11.36 -23.30 -6.82
N LEU A 28 -12.23 -24.01 -7.54
CA LEU A 28 -13.46 -23.43 -8.06
C LEU A 28 -14.43 -23.06 -6.92
N PHE A 29 -14.61 -23.95 -5.95
CA PHE A 29 -15.42 -23.69 -4.76
C PHE A 29 -14.94 -22.43 -4.02
N VAL A 30 -13.63 -22.31 -3.76
CA VAL A 30 -13.08 -21.17 -3.04
C VAL A 30 -13.21 -19.86 -3.84
N LEU A 31 -13.04 -19.89 -5.16
CA LEU A 31 -13.29 -18.71 -5.99
C LEU A 31 -14.77 -18.27 -5.94
N LEU A 32 -15.71 -19.22 -5.95
CA LEU A 32 -17.13 -18.92 -5.80
C LEU A 32 -17.45 -18.40 -4.39
N PHE A 33 -16.83 -18.97 -3.36
CA PHE A 33 -16.94 -18.51 -1.97
C PHE A 33 -16.42 -17.07 -1.83
N MET A 34 -15.24 -16.76 -2.37
CA MET A 34 -14.69 -15.40 -2.37
C MET A 34 -15.59 -14.43 -3.16
N ALA A 35 -16.15 -14.86 -4.29
CA ALA A 35 -17.10 -14.04 -5.04
C ALA A 35 -18.39 -13.78 -4.24
N ALA A 36 -18.89 -14.78 -3.52
CA ALA A 36 -20.05 -14.64 -2.63
C ALA A 36 -19.75 -13.68 -1.47
N LEU A 37 -18.59 -13.81 -0.81
CA LEU A 37 -18.14 -12.86 0.23
C LEU A 37 -17.97 -11.44 -0.32
N TRP A 38 -17.45 -11.31 -1.56
CA TRP A 38 -17.29 -10.02 -2.19
C TRP A 38 -18.64 -9.34 -2.48
N MET A 39 -19.62 -10.11 -2.99
CA MET A 39 -20.98 -9.61 -3.20
C MET A 39 -21.68 -9.29 -1.87
N ALA A 40 -21.55 -10.17 -0.86
CA ALA A 40 -22.08 -9.94 0.47
C ALA A 40 -21.48 -8.68 1.12
N GLY A 41 -20.20 -8.41 0.90
CA GLY A 41 -19.58 -7.17 1.38
C GLY A 41 -19.99 -5.89 0.67
N ARG A 42 -20.65 -6.00 -0.49
CA ARG A 42 -21.10 -4.83 -1.26
C ARG A 42 -22.58 -4.52 -1.06
N TRP A 43 -23.35 -5.49 -0.58
CA TRP A 43 -24.81 -5.37 -0.41
C TRP A 43 -25.32 -5.89 0.95
N GLY A 44 -24.44 -6.41 1.80
CA GLY A 44 -24.74 -6.83 3.16
C GLY A 44 -24.46 -5.73 4.18
N PRO A 45 -24.60 -6.03 5.48
CA PRO A 45 -24.33 -5.08 6.55
C PRO A 45 -22.90 -4.53 6.48
N SER A 46 -22.71 -3.29 6.93
CA SER A 46 -21.41 -2.63 6.92
C SER A 46 -20.43 -3.41 7.80
N ARG A 47 -19.14 -3.31 7.48
CA ARG A 47 -18.07 -4.01 8.22
C ARG A 47 -17.41 -3.13 9.28
N GLU A 48 -17.82 -1.89 9.30
CA GLU A 48 -17.35 -0.84 10.19
C GLU A 48 -18.19 -0.83 11.47
N GLU A 49 -19.41 -1.38 11.40
CA GLU A 49 -20.25 -1.61 12.56
C GLU A 49 -19.81 -2.84 13.37
N ALA A 50 -19.81 -2.67 14.69
CA ALA A 50 -19.63 -3.79 15.61
C ALA A 50 -20.76 -4.82 15.41
N PRO A 51 -20.49 -6.13 15.53
CA PRO A 51 -21.53 -7.16 15.50
C PRO A 51 -22.47 -7.14 16.73
N ASP A 52 -22.38 -6.10 17.56
CA ASP A 52 -23.10 -5.98 18.81
C ASP A 52 -24.58 -5.63 18.53
N THR A 53 -25.50 -6.38 19.13
CA THR A 53 -26.95 -6.30 18.87
C THR A 53 -27.68 -5.18 19.62
N PHE A 54 -26.95 -4.28 20.30
CA PHE A 54 -27.55 -3.22 21.11
C PHE A 54 -27.88 -2.00 20.26
N SER A 55 -28.99 -1.31 20.57
CA SER A 55 -29.37 -0.12 19.78
C SER A 55 -28.35 1.00 20.00
N GLU A 56 -27.95 1.69 18.93
CA GLU A 56 -27.13 2.91 18.97
C GLU A 56 -27.57 3.89 20.07
N ALA A 57 -28.88 3.97 20.37
CA ALA A 57 -29.42 4.83 21.41
C ALA A 57 -28.81 4.63 22.81
N VAL A 58 -28.33 3.42 23.15
CA VAL A 58 -27.70 3.13 24.45
C VAL A 58 -26.26 3.64 24.48
N LEU A 59 -25.54 3.53 23.36
CA LEU A 59 -24.15 3.97 23.25
C LEU A 59 -24.02 5.45 22.88
N ALA A 60 -25.07 6.06 22.32
CA ALA A 60 -25.06 7.45 21.84
C ALA A 60 -24.57 8.47 22.89
N PRO A 61 -24.99 8.43 24.18
CA PRO A 61 -24.48 9.37 25.18
C PRO A 61 -22.97 9.23 25.43
N TYR A 62 -22.42 8.01 25.27
CA TYR A 62 -20.99 7.77 25.41
C TYR A 62 -20.23 8.23 24.17
N LEU A 63 -20.74 7.88 22.97
CA LEU A 63 -20.11 8.19 21.68
C LEU A 63 -20.09 9.70 21.38
N ARG A 64 -21.11 10.45 21.84
CA ARG A 64 -21.15 11.92 21.74
C ARG A 64 -20.30 12.63 22.79
N GLY A 65 -19.61 11.90 23.65
CA GLY A 65 -18.83 12.48 24.75
C GLY A 65 -19.66 13.09 25.89
N GLU A 66 -21.00 12.92 25.90
CA GLU A 66 -21.86 13.41 26.97
C GLU A 66 -21.60 12.69 28.31
N LYS A 67 -21.09 11.45 28.24
CA LYS A 67 -20.77 10.59 29.39
C LYS A 67 -19.47 9.82 29.19
N GLN A 68 -18.62 9.79 30.23
CA GLN A 68 -17.45 8.91 30.23
C GLN A 68 -17.83 7.44 30.37
N ALA A 69 -17.15 6.58 29.62
CA ALA A 69 -17.32 5.13 29.68
C ALA A 69 -16.33 4.51 30.67
N THR A 70 -16.82 3.58 31.50
CA THR A 70 -16.00 2.73 32.37
C THR A 70 -16.11 1.30 31.87
N ILE A 71 -15.04 0.76 31.31
CA ILE A 71 -15.02 -0.54 30.63
C ILE A 71 -14.16 -1.53 31.42
N TYR A 72 -14.73 -2.70 31.70
CA TYR A 72 -14.02 -3.84 32.26
C TYR A 72 -13.65 -4.82 31.14
N GLY A 73 -12.42 -5.32 31.09
CA GLY A 73 -12.04 -6.27 30.03
C GLY A 73 -10.71 -6.97 30.27
N GLU A 74 -10.53 -8.13 29.66
CA GLU A 74 -9.30 -8.93 29.79
C GLU A 74 -8.27 -8.42 28.79
N VAL A 75 -7.05 -8.10 29.24
CA VAL A 75 -5.97 -7.68 28.36
C VAL A 75 -5.56 -8.85 27.46
N GLN A 76 -5.78 -8.71 26.15
CA GLN A 76 -5.32 -9.68 25.17
C GLN A 76 -3.87 -9.40 24.76
N ARG A 77 -3.57 -8.13 24.50
CA ARG A 77 -2.25 -7.63 24.08
C ARG A 77 -2.19 -6.11 24.30
N TRP A 78 -0.99 -5.54 24.22
CA TRP A 78 -0.79 -4.10 24.21
C TRP A 78 0.32 -3.71 23.24
N GLU A 79 0.33 -2.44 22.86
CA GLU A 79 1.33 -1.83 22.00
C GLU A 79 1.82 -0.52 22.63
N ASP A 80 3.13 -0.37 22.71
CA ASP A 80 3.77 0.84 23.21
C ASP A 80 4.20 1.73 22.05
N TYR A 81 3.66 2.95 22.00
CA TYR A 81 4.08 4.03 21.09
C TYR A 81 4.71 5.15 21.90
N ASP A 82 5.43 6.05 21.24
CA ASP A 82 6.21 7.11 21.89
C ASP A 82 5.40 7.91 22.91
N THR A 83 4.16 8.28 22.58
CA THR A 83 3.28 9.13 23.39
C THR A 83 2.18 8.40 24.15
N ALA A 84 1.86 7.16 23.79
CA ALA A 84 0.74 6.43 24.39
C ALA A 84 0.91 4.90 24.34
N GLN A 85 0.27 4.21 25.27
CA GLN A 85 0.12 2.76 25.32
C GLN A 85 -1.31 2.38 24.91
N TYR A 86 -1.43 1.45 23.97
CA TYR A 86 -2.72 0.93 23.50
C TYR A 86 -2.94 -0.48 24.03
N LEU A 87 -3.99 -0.68 24.83
CA LEU A 87 -4.41 -2.00 25.31
C LEU A 87 -5.55 -2.51 24.44
N TYR A 88 -5.54 -3.80 24.12
CA TYR A 88 -6.61 -4.46 23.38
C TYR A 88 -7.33 -5.41 24.34
N LEU A 89 -8.62 -5.16 24.54
CA LEU A 89 -9.44 -5.90 25.50
C LEU A 89 -10.31 -6.94 24.80
N LYS A 90 -10.41 -8.12 25.41
CA LYS A 90 -11.42 -9.15 25.08
C LYS A 90 -12.42 -9.27 26.24
N ASN A 91 -13.60 -9.79 25.96
CA ASN A 91 -14.70 -9.89 26.95
C ASN A 91 -14.97 -8.53 27.61
N ALA A 92 -14.97 -7.44 26.82
CA ALA A 92 -15.14 -6.10 27.36
C ALA A 92 -16.60 -5.84 27.71
N ILE A 93 -16.84 -5.18 28.85
CA ILE A 93 -18.18 -4.91 29.39
C ILE A 93 -18.22 -3.45 29.84
N LEU A 94 -19.22 -2.72 29.35
CA LEU A 94 -19.62 -1.40 29.82
C LEU A 94 -20.83 -1.57 30.76
N PRO A 95 -20.69 -1.34 32.07
CA PRO A 95 -21.82 -1.32 32.98
C PRO A 95 -22.58 0.00 32.82
N ASP A 96 -23.88 -0.07 32.58
CA ASP A 96 -24.76 1.11 32.60
C ASP A 96 -26.11 0.81 33.23
N SER A 97 -26.54 1.67 34.16
CA SER A 97 -27.88 1.62 34.80
C SER A 97 -28.34 0.24 35.32
N GLY A 98 -27.41 -0.63 35.72
CA GLY A 98 -27.68 -1.99 36.21
C GLY A 98 -27.62 -3.09 35.13
N GLU A 99 -27.44 -2.73 33.87
CA GLU A 99 -27.17 -3.64 32.75
C GLU A 99 -25.65 -3.74 32.48
N GLN A 100 -25.25 -4.88 31.93
CA GLN A 100 -23.88 -5.13 31.47
C GLN A 100 -23.89 -5.21 29.95
N ILE A 101 -23.39 -4.16 29.30
CA ILE A 101 -23.35 -4.06 27.84
C ILE A 101 -22.03 -4.69 27.37
N PRO A 102 -22.03 -5.87 26.75
CA PRO A 102 -20.82 -6.43 26.16
C PRO A 102 -20.42 -5.60 24.95
N LEU A 103 -19.14 -5.25 24.89
CA LEU A 103 -18.54 -4.53 23.77
C LEU A 103 -17.51 -5.43 23.10
N GLN A 104 -17.60 -5.56 21.78
CA GLN A 104 -16.57 -6.24 21.00
C GLN A 104 -15.55 -5.24 20.46
N GLY A 105 -14.27 -5.64 20.47
CA GLY A 105 -13.23 -4.87 19.82
C GLY A 105 -12.91 -3.53 20.45
N VAL A 106 -12.76 -3.50 21.79
CA VAL A 106 -12.38 -2.28 22.52
C VAL A 106 -10.86 -2.12 22.55
N ARG A 107 -10.37 -0.98 22.08
CA ARG A 107 -8.99 -0.53 22.23
C ARG A 107 -8.92 0.63 23.23
N VAL A 108 -8.06 0.54 24.24
CA VAL A 108 -7.88 1.58 25.25
C VAL A 108 -6.58 2.32 24.99
N LYS A 109 -6.63 3.65 24.82
CA LYS A 109 -5.49 4.53 24.63
C LYS A 109 -5.18 5.22 25.96
N SER A 110 -4.04 4.89 26.56
CA SER A 110 -3.59 5.44 27.84
C SER A 110 -2.25 6.14 27.69
N GLU A 111 -2.10 7.35 28.23
CA GLU A 111 -0.80 8.05 28.25
C GLU A 111 0.15 7.44 29.30
N GLU A 112 -0.40 6.81 30.34
CA GLU A 112 0.38 6.13 31.36
C GLU A 112 0.88 4.77 30.85
N ARG A 113 2.21 4.61 30.77
CA ARG A 113 2.80 3.32 30.47
C ARG A 113 2.81 2.42 31.71
N LYS A 114 2.07 1.33 31.64
CA LYS A 114 2.05 0.28 32.67
C LYS A 114 2.50 -1.05 32.08
N THR A 115 3.01 -1.93 32.94
CA THR A 115 3.32 -3.30 32.53
C THR A 115 2.08 -4.16 32.73
N TRP A 116 1.67 -4.85 31.67
CA TRP A 116 0.51 -5.74 31.69
C TRP A 116 0.94 -7.19 31.50
N SER A 117 0.07 -8.12 31.85
CA SER A 117 0.18 -9.53 31.46
C SER A 117 -1.04 -9.94 30.65
N PRO A 118 -0.90 -10.77 29.59
CA PRO A 118 -2.04 -11.35 28.90
C PRO A 118 -2.98 -12.05 29.89
N GLY A 119 -4.27 -11.75 29.81
CA GLY A 119 -5.31 -12.23 30.72
C GLY A 119 -5.60 -11.33 31.90
N ASN A 120 -4.82 -10.26 32.17
CA ASN A 120 -5.11 -9.34 33.27
C ASN A 120 -6.49 -8.73 33.13
N MET A 121 -7.25 -8.69 34.23
CA MET A 121 -8.55 -8.03 34.26
C MET A 121 -8.35 -6.56 34.60
N VAL A 122 -8.73 -5.67 33.70
CA VAL A 122 -8.56 -4.23 33.87
C VAL A 122 -9.89 -3.49 33.87
N CYS A 123 -9.92 -2.35 34.55
CA CYS A 123 -10.96 -1.34 34.47
C CYS A 123 -10.34 -0.09 33.84
N ALA A 124 -10.90 0.36 32.71
CA ALA A 124 -10.45 1.54 32.00
C ALA A 124 -11.60 2.57 31.95
N GLN A 125 -11.32 3.79 32.37
CA GLN A 125 -12.27 4.90 32.32
C GLN A 125 -11.77 5.97 31.35
N GLY A 126 -12.63 6.46 30.45
CA GLY A 126 -12.28 7.48 29.45
C GLY A 126 -13.46 7.84 28.53
N PHE A 127 -13.17 8.46 27.39
CA PHE A 127 -14.17 8.83 26.38
C PHE A 127 -14.27 7.76 25.30
N LEU A 128 -15.46 7.21 25.10
CA LEU A 128 -15.67 6.17 24.09
C LEU A 128 -15.93 6.84 22.74
N VAL A 129 -15.10 6.55 21.75
CA VAL A 129 -15.24 7.09 20.39
C VAL A 129 -15.17 5.97 19.36
N LEU A 130 -15.71 6.22 18.18
CA LEU A 130 -15.48 5.39 17.00
C LEU A 130 -14.09 5.70 16.41
N PRO A 131 -13.38 4.72 15.84
CA PRO A 131 -12.20 5.02 15.06
C PRO A 131 -12.52 5.97 13.90
N GLU A 132 -11.59 6.89 13.60
CA GLU A 132 -11.73 7.88 12.54
C GLU A 132 -11.99 7.24 11.17
N GLU A 133 -12.99 7.75 10.45
CA GLU A 133 -13.21 7.43 9.04
C GLU A 133 -12.41 8.36 8.13
N ALA A 134 -12.29 8.00 6.85
CA ALA A 134 -11.61 8.85 5.88
C ALA A 134 -12.54 9.96 5.40
N ASP A 135 -12.20 11.22 5.67
CA ASP A 135 -12.94 12.38 5.18
C ASP A 135 -12.50 12.84 3.78
N ASN A 136 -11.33 12.38 3.34
CA ASN A 136 -10.79 12.71 2.03
C ASN A 136 -10.56 11.46 1.16
N PRO A 137 -10.79 11.56 -0.17
CA PRO A 137 -10.37 10.52 -1.09
C PRO A 137 -8.87 10.24 -0.95
N GLY A 138 -8.51 8.97 -0.75
CA GLY A 138 -7.10 8.57 -0.62
C GLY A 138 -6.55 8.58 0.79
N GLN A 139 -7.19 9.28 1.73
CA GLN A 139 -6.84 9.25 3.14
C GLN A 139 -6.94 7.82 3.69
N PHE A 140 -6.12 7.53 4.71
CA PHE A 140 -6.19 6.27 5.40
C PHE A 140 -7.47 6.18 6.23
N ASP A 141 -8.33 5.24 5.87
CA ASP A 141 -9.56 4.94 6.60
C ASP A 141 -9.24 4.03 7.80
N ARG A 142 -9.20 4.63 9.00
CA ARG A 142 -8.86 3.91 10.23
C ARG A 142 -10.01 3.02 10.67
N ARG A 143 -11.26 3.48 10.56
CA ARG A 143 -12.49 2.73 10.85
C ARG A 143 -12.55 1.41 10.08
N SER A 144 -12.41 1.45 8.76
CA SER A 144 -12.32 0.25 7.93
C SER A 144 -11.14 -0.65 8.33
N TYR A 145 -9.96 -0.08 8.54
CA TYR A 145 -8.75 -0.84 8.83
C TYR A 145 -8.78 -1.56 10.19
N ASP A 146 -9.28 -0.87 11.22
CA ASP A 146 -9.41 -1.37 12.59
C ASP A 146 -10.59 -2.34 12.71
N GLY A 147 -11.73 -2.08 12.04
CA GLY A 147 -12.88 -2.99 12.00
C GLY A 147 -12.52 -4.36 11.40
N LEU A 148 -11.70 -4.38 10.33
CA LEU A 148 -11.14 -5.63 9.77
C LEU A 148 -10.25 -6.42 10.74
N ARG A 149 -9.77 -5.77 11.81
CA ARG A 149 -8.95 -6.37 12.89
C ARG A 149 -9.75 -6.61 14.16
N GLY A 150 -11.07 -6.46 14.09
CA GLY A 150 -11.99 -6.62 15.21
C GLY A 150 -11.82 -5.54 16.27
N VAL A 151 -11.52 -4.30 15.86
CA VAL A 151 -11.50 -3.12 16.74
C VAL A 151 -12.55 -2.13 16.24
N PHE A 152 -13.58 -1.92 17.04
CA PHE A 152 -14.74 -1.09 16.67
C PHE A 152 -14.88 0.14 17.56
N TYR A 153 -14.31 0.11 18.76
CA TYR A 153 -14.39 1.21 19.72
C TYR A 153 -13.01 1.55 20.26
N VAL A 154 -12.77 2.84 20.47
CA VAL A 154 -11.56 3.36 21.11
C VAL A 154 -11.97 4.12 22.37
N LEU A 155 -11.34 3.78 23.50
CA LEU A 155 -11.43 4.57 24.71
C LEU A 155 -10.25 5.54 24.74
N GLU A 156 -10.51 6.80 24.43
CA GLU A 156 -9.55 7.91 24.44
C GLU A 156 -9.36 8.45 25.86
N GLU A 157 -8.21 9.11 26.09
CA GLU A 157 -7.83 9.72 27.37
C GLU A 157 -7.99 8.78 28.57
N ALA A 158 -7.73 7.50 28.36
CA ALA A 158 -8.17 6.48 29.28
C ALA A 158 -7.17 6.24 30.40
N GLN A 159 -7.69 6.10 31.63
CA GLN A 159 -6.94 5.62 32.77
C GLN A 159 -7.25 4.15 33.01
N ALA A 160 -6.27 3.28 32.74
CA ALA A 160 -6.39 1.84 32.96
C ALA A 160 -5.83 1.44 34.34
N THR A 161 -6.62 0.68 35.09
CA THR A 161 -6.28 0.14 36.41
C THR A 161 -6.44 -1.38 36.43
N LEU A 162 -5.53 -2.06 37.13
CA LEU A 162 -5.61 -3.51 37.32
C LEU A 162 -6.67 -3.84 38.37
N VAL A 163 -7.68 -4.62 37.99
CA VAL A 163 -8.73 -5.10 38.91
C VAL A 163 -8.34 -6.46 39.48
N ARG A 164 -7.82 -7.36 38.63
CA ARG A 164 -7.41 -8.70 39.03
C ARG A 164 -6.22 -9.18 38.21
N ASP A 165 -5.22 -9.74 38.88
CA ASP A 165 -4.05 -10.38 38.24
C ASP A 165 -4.40 -11.80 37.76
N THR A 166 -5.31 -11.89 36.79
CA THR A 166 -5.54 -13.11 36.00
C THR A 166 -4.49 -13.20 34.90
N ARG A 167 -4.00 -14.40 34.60
CA ARG A 167 -2.97 -14.62 33.59
C ARG A 167 -3.33 -15.79 32.69
N ASP A 168 -3.17 -15.58 31.39
CA ASP A 168 -3.14 -16.66 30.41
C ASP A 168 -1.70 -17.20 30.38
N GLU A 169 -1.46 -18.31 31.08
CA GLU A 169 -0.13 -18.92 31.21
C GLU A 169 0.53 -19.23 29.86
N GLY A 170 -0.26 -19.64 28.87
CA GLY A 170 0.25 -19.93 27.52
C GLY A 170 0.71 -18.67 26.80
N ALA A 171 -0.13 -17.63 26.83
CA ALA A 171 0.22 -16.34 26.23
C ALA A 171 1.36 -15.64 26.98
N CYS A 172 1.41 -15.72 28.31
CA CYS A 172 2.51 -15.24 29.14
C CYS A 172 3.83 -15.95 28.81
N ALA A 173 3.81 -17.28 28.63
CA ALA A 173 4.99 -18.04 28.22
C ALA A 173 5.49 -17.61 26.83
N LEU A 174 4.59 -17.43 25.86
CA LEU A 174 4.94 -16.93 24.53
C LEU A 174 5.53 -15.53 24.58
N LEU A 175 4.95 -14.65 25.39
CA LEU A 175 5.46 -13.30 25.60
C LEU A 175 6.84 -13.32 26.25
N ALA A 176 7.07 -14.18 27.25
CA ALA A 176 8.38 -14.33 27.88
C ALA A 176 9.44 -14.79 26.87
N VAL A 177 9.12 -15.76 26.01
CA VAL A 177 10.00 -16.20 24.92
C VAL A 177 10.28 -15.05 23.94
N LYS A 178 9.24 -14.29 23.56
CA LYS A 178 9.38 -13.12 22.67
C LYS A 178 10.30 -12.06 23.26
N SER A 179 10.09 -11.69 24.53
CA SER A 179 10.91 -10.72 25.26
C SER A 179 12.35 -11.19 25.40
N TRP A 180 12.58 -12.47 25.72
CA TRP A 180 13.92 -13.05 25.81
C TRP A 180 14.65 -13.01 24.46
N LEU A 181 13.98 -13.40 23.37
CA LEU A 181 14.52 -13.29 22.02
C LEU A 181 14.79 -11.84 21.62
N GLY A 182 13.90 -10.91 21.96
CA GLY A 182 14.04 -9.48 21.70
C GLY A 182 15.29 -8.91 22.37
N GLN A 183 15.48 -9.20 23.65
CA GLN A 183 16.69 -8.82 24.38
C GLN A 183 17.95 -9.44 23.78
N GLY A 184 17.89 -10.72 23.38
CA GLY A 184 18.99 -11.38 22.70
C GLY A 184 19.39 -10.68 21.39
N ILE A 185 18.42 -10.32 20.55
CA ILE A 185 18.65 -9.57 19.31
C ILE A 185 19.26 -8.19 19.59
N SER A 186 18.74 -7.46 20.58
CA SER A 186 19.26 -6.14 20.99
C SER A 186 20.69 -6.20 21.53
N ARG A 187 21.11 -7.34 22.09
CA ARG A 187 22.52 -7.58 22.49
C ARG A 187 23.41 -8.01 21.33
N ALA A 188 22.84 -8.68 20.32
CA ALA A 188 23.58 -9.25 19.19
C ALA A 188 23.90 -8.23 18.09
N ALA A 189 23.11 -7.16 17.95
CA ALA A 189 23.23 -6.19 16.86
C ALA A 189 23.14 -4.73 17.36
N PRO A 190 23.68 -3.74 16.61
CA PRO A 190 23.47 -2.32 16.87
C PRO A 190 21.98 -1.95 16.86
N GLN A 191 21.59 -0.85 17.52
CA GLN A 191 20.20 -0.45 17.75
C GLN A 191 19.33 -0.44 16.48
N GLU A 192 19.82 0.16 15.39
CA GLU A 192 19.09 0.23 14.12
C GLU A 192 18.86 -1.16 13.49
N ALA A 193 19.93 -1.96 13.38
CA ALA A 193 19.86 -3.32 12.86
C ALA A 193 19.02 -4.25 13.76
N ALA A 194 19.11 -4.08 15.09
CA ALA A 194 18.30 -4.80 16.06
C ALA A 194 16.81 -4.46 15.90
N GLY A 195 16.46 -3.18 15.73
CA GLY A 195 15.08 -2.75 15.47
C GLY A 195 14.50 -3.38 14.20
N VAL A 196 15.27 -3.44 13.11
CA VAL A 196 14.86 -4.12 11.87
C VAL A 196 14.74 -5.64 12.07
N LEU A 197 15.68 -6.27 12.76
CA LEU A 197 15.63 -7.71 13.05
C LEU A 197 14.44 -8.09 13.95
N ARG A 198 14.12 -7.27 14.97
CA ARG A 198 12.96 -7.48 15.83
C ARG A 198 11.65 -7.30 15.07
N ALA A 199 11.58 -6.34 14.13
CA ALA A 199 10.44 -6.24 13.21
C ALA A 199 10.33 -7.50 12.31
N MET A 200 11.44 -7.98 11.74
CA MET A 200 11.49 -9.13 10.83
C MET A 200 11.14 -10.47 11.51
N LEU A 201 11.63 -10.68 12.73
CA LEU A 201 11.57 -11.97 13.45
C LEU A 201 10.47 -12.03 14.52
N LEU A 202 10.18 -10.90 15.19
CA LEU A 202 9.24 -10.81 16.33
C LEU A 202 8.02 -9.94 16.03
N GLY A 203 7.97 -9.28 14.86
CA GLY A 203 6.85 -8.44 14.45
C GLY A 203 6.74 -7.13 15.23
N GLU A 204 7.78 -6.75 15.96
CA GLU A 204 7.83 -5.55 16.77
C GLU A 204 8.21 -4.36 15.88
N LYS A 205 7.19 -3.66 15.36
CA LYS A 205 7.39 -2.53 14.46
C LYS A 205 7.82 -1.25 15.18
N GLY A 206 7.67 -1.16 16.50
CA GLY A 206 7.94 0.05 17.28
C GLY A 206 9.42 0.46 17.29
N GLU A 207 10.35 -0.49 17.19
CA GLU A 207 11.77 -0.21 17.46
C GLU A 207 12.60 0.25 16.24
N ALA A 208 12.11 0.04 15.02
CA ALA A 208 12.79 0.58 13.84
C ALA A 208 12.46 2.08 13.69
N SER A 209 13.47 2.90 13.44
CA SER A 209 13.30 4.35 13.25
C SER A 209 12.34 4.64 12.09
N GLN A 210 11.60 5.75 12.19
CA GLN A 210 10.66 6.18 11.16
C GLN A 210 11.36 6.45 9.81
N GLU A 211 12.61 6.94 9.86
CA GLU A 211 13.46 7.13 8.69
C GLU A 211 13.70 5.81 7.93
N ILE A 212 14.15 4.75 8.62
CA ILE A 212 14.40 3.44 7.98
C ILE A 212 13.11 2.85 7.40
N LYS A 213 11.98 2.99 8.11
CA LYS A 213 10.67 2.55 7.62
C LYS A 213 10.31 3.21 6.29
N LEU A 214 10.45 4.53 6.22
CA LEU A 214 10.20 5.31 5.01
C LEU A 214 11.16 4.92 3.87
N LEU A 215 12.45 4.81 4.19
CA LEU A 215 13.50 4.45 3.24
C LEU A 215 13.23 3.07 2.60
N TYR A 216 12.81 2.09 3.40
CA TYR A 216 12.46 0.75 2.92
C TYR A 216 11.13 0.75 2.16
N GLN A 217 10.18 1.61 2.50
CA GLN A 217 8.94 1.77 1.75
C GLN A 217 9.20 2.31 0.33
N LEU A 218 9.97 3.40 0.20
CA LEU A 218 10.29 4.03 -1.09
C LEU A 218 11.12 3.12 -2.02
N SER A 219 11.96 2.26 -1.44
CA SER A 219 12.80 1.31 -2.18
C SER A 219 12.13 -0.05 -2.44
N SER A 220 10.83 -0.21 -2.14
CA SER A 220 10.07 -1.46 -2.28
C SER A 220 10.55 -2.63 -1.39
N MET A 221 11.22 -2.31 -0.29
CA MET A 221 11.71 -3.24 0.74
C MET A 221 10.82 -3.34 1.98
N SER A 222 9.63 -2.72 1.98
CA SER A 222 8.65 -2.81 3.08
C SER A 222 8.27 -4.25 3.47
N HIS A 223 8.39 -5.20 2.54
CA HIS A 223 8.18 -6.62 2.78
C HIS A 223 9.21 -7.26 3.73
N LEU A 224 10.35 -6.61 3.99
CA LEU A 224 11.29 -7.02 5.03
C LEU A 224 10.74 -6.67 6.41
N LEU A 225 10.16 -5.48 6.57
CA LEU A 225 9.61 -5.00 7.85
C LEU A 225 8.31 -5.71 8.27
N ALA A 226 7.77 -6.59 7.43
CA ALA A 226 6.60 -7.41 7.70
C ALA A 226 6.96 -8.91 7.67
N ILE A 227 6.31 -9.71 8.51
CA ILE A 227 6.51 -11.16 8.48
C ILE A 227 5.97 -11.75 7.18
N SER A 228 6.89 -12.16 6.32
CA SER A 228 6.54 -12.75 5.04
C SER A 228 6.40 -14.28 5.15
N GLY A 229 5.70 -14.86 4.20
CA GLY A 229 5.63 -16.32 4.08
C GLY A 229 7.00 -16.97 3.83
N LEU A 230 7.98 -16.20 3.32
CA LEU A 230 9.36 -16.66 3.18
C LEU A 230 10.01 -16.87 4.56
N HIS A 231 9.77 -15.98 5.52
CA HIS A 231 10.35 -16.09 6.87
C HIS A 231 9.89 -17.38 7.54
N ILE A 232 8.58 -17.64 7.52
CA ILE A 232 7.97 -18.85 8.08
C ILE A 232 8.44 -20.12 7.34
N SER A 233 8.55 -20.06 6.02
CA SER A 233 9.02 -21.20 5.22
C SER A 233 10.48 -21.54 5.52
N LEU A 234 11.34 -20.52 5.70
CA LEU A 234 12.75 -20.71 6.07
C LEU A 234 12.89 -21.29 7.47
N LEU A 235 12.11 -20.80 8.44
CA LEU A 235 12.09 -21.34 9.79
C LEU A 235 11.65 -22.80 9.79
N GLY A 236 10.55 -23.13 9.11
CA GLY A 236 10.03 -24.51 9.03
C GLY A 236 11.03 -25.48 8.39
N GLU A 237 11.60 -25.10 7.25
CA GLU A 237 12.57 -25.93 6.52
C GLU A 237 13.91 -26.02 7.27
N GLY A 238 14.33 -24.94 7.92
CA GLY A 238 15.52 -24.88 8.77
C GLY A 238 15.40 -25.81 9.97
N THR A 239 14.32 -25.69 10.75
CA THR A 239 14.04 -26.56 11.89
C THR A 239 13.93 -28.02 11.47
N ARG A 240 13.24 -28.31 10.36
CA ARG A 240 13.16 -29.67 9.82
C ARG A 240 14.53 -30.25 9.50
N LYS A 241 15.40 -29.48 8.82
CA LYS A 241 16.77 -29.92 8.50
C LYS A 241 17.61 -30.12 9.75
N LEU A 242 17.51 -29.21 10.71
CA LEU A 242 18.21 -29.30 11.99
C LEU A 242 17.83 -30.57 12.74
N LEU A 243 16.53 -30.86 12.89
CA LEU A 243 16.05 -32.09 13.53
C LEU A 243 16.57 -33.34 12.82
N GLN A 244 16.64 -33.34 11.48
CA GLN A 244 17.23 -34.45 10.73
C GLN A 244 18.74 -34.59 10.96
N LEU A 245 19.47 -33.48 11.07
CA LEU A 245 20.89 -33.49 11.43
C LEU A 245 21.12 -34.03 12.85
N LEU A 246 20.16 -33.81 13.75
CA LEU A 246 20.15 -34.38 15.10
C LEU A 246 19.66 -35.85 15.14
N GLY A 247 19.43 -36.49 13.99
CA GLY A 247 19.06 -37.90 13.89
C GLY A 247 17.56 -38.19 13.97
N VAL A 248 16.70 -37.17 14.04
CA VAL A 248 15.25 -37.36 14.03
C VAL A 248 14.81 -37.81 12.63
N GLY A 249 14.02 -38.89 12.58
CA GLY A 249 13.46 -39.42 11.33
C GLY A 249 12.68 -38.36 10.54
N VAL A 250 12.59 -38.52 9.22
CA VAL A 250 12.00 -37.51 8.31
C VAL A 250 10.62 -37.05 8.76
N TYR A 251 9.78 -37.99 9.17
CA TYR A 251 8.43 -37.76 9.67
C TYR A 251 8.39 -36.99 11.00
N GLY A 252 9.22 -37.39 11.96
CA GLY A 252 9.36 -36.68 13.23
C GLY A 252 9.87 -35.25 13.05
N ALA A 253 10.78 -35.04 12.09
CA ALA A 253 11.30 -33.72 11.77
C ALA A 253 10.23 -32.78 11.16
N TYR A 254 9.33 -33.29 10.30
CA TYR A 254 8.20 -32.49 9.80
C TYR A 254 7.20 -32.16 10.91
N ALA A 255 6.90 -33.13 11.78
CA ALA A 255 6.00 -32.92 12.92
C ALA A 255 6.59 -31.89 13.91
N GLY A 256 7.85 -32.02 14.28
CA GLY A 256 8.54 -31.07 15.16
C GLY A 256 8.62 -29.67 14.56
N ALA A 257 8.90 -29.54 13.27
CA ALA A 257 8.87 -28.25 12.59
C ALA A 257 7.46 -27.63 12.61
N PHE A 258 6.41 -28.41 12.33
CA PHE A 258 5.04 -27.91 12.38
C PHE A 258 4.61 -27.48 13.79
N LEU A 259 4.96 -28.27 14.81
CA LEU A 259 4.71 -27.97 16.22
C LEU A 259 5.43 -26.70 16.70
N LEU A 260 6.56 -26.33 16.09
CA LEU A 260 7.25 -25.08 16.35
C LEU A 260 6.65 -23.89 15.58
N LEU A 261 6.21 -24.12 14.34
CA LEU A 261 5.68 -23.05 13.48
C LEU A 261 4.36 -22.46 13.95
N VAL A 262 3.46 -23.29 14.52
CA VAL A 262 2.14 -22.82 15.03
C VAL A 262 2.30 -21.79 16.17
N PRO A 263 2.97 -22.10 17.29
CA PRO A 263 3.17 -21.13 18.37
C PRO A 263 4.02 -19.94 17.92
N TYR A 264 4.98 -20.14 17.00
CA TYR A 264 5.73 -19.03 16.42
C TYR A 264 4.80 -18.08 15.65
N ALA A 265 3.91 -18.58 14.79
CA ALA A 265 2.97 -17.74 14.06
C ALA A 265 2.04 -16.93 14.99
N LEU A 266 1.65 -17.50 16.14
CA LEU A 266 0.90 -16.80 17.19
C LEU A 266 1.77 -15.73 17.88
N LEU A 267 3.03 -16.06 18.22
CA LEU A 267 3.99 -15.16 18.85
C LEU A 267 4.23 -13.89 18.01
N VAL A 268 4.26 -14.04 16.69
CA VAL A 268 4.45 -12.91 15.77
C VAL A 268 3.15 -12.20 15.36
N GLY A 269 2.05 -12.46 16.07
CA GLY A 269 0.78 -11.74 15.93
C GLY A 269 -0.18 -12.31 14.87
N GLY A 270 0.05 -13.53 14.39
CA GLY A 270 -0.94 -14.24 13.56
C GLY A 270 -1.24 -13.62 12.19
N SER A 271 -0.29 -12.89 11.60
CA SER A 271 -0.53 -12.23 10.30
C SER A 271 -1.02 -13.20 9.22
N VAL A 272 -1.87 -12.72 8.29
CA VAL A 272 -2.42 -13.51 7.17
C VAL A 272 -1.33 -14.25 6.38
N SER A 273 -0.20 -13.58 6.14
CA SER A 273 0.95 -14.17 5.45
C SER A 273 1.59 -15.33 6.24
N ALA A 274 1.63 -15.22 7.57
CA ALA A 274 2.17 -16.25 8.44
C ALA A 274 1.23 -17.46 8.53
N LEU A 275 -0.07 -17.24 8.80
CA LEU A 275 -1.08 -18.30 8.85
C LEU A 275 -1.11 -19.10 7.54
N ARG A 276 -1.12 -18.41 6.40
CA ARG A 276 -1.03 -19.04 5.08
C ARG A 276 0.22 -19.92 4.97
N ALA A 277 1.39 -19.41 5.36
CA ALA A 277 2.64 -20.18 5.25
C ALA A 277 2.64 -21.43 6.15
N VAL A 278 2.09 -21.35 7.36
CA VAL A 278 1.90 -22.51 8.26
C VAL A 278 0.96 -23.54 7.62
N ILE A 279 -0.17 -23.11 7.07
CA ILE A 279 -1.12 -24.01 6.38
C ILE A 279 -0.46 -24.69 5.17
N LEU A 280 0.27 -23.93 4.34
CA LEU A 280 0.98 -24.48 3.18
C LEU A 280 2.07 -25.49 3.60
N PHE A 281 2.83 -25.19 4.65
CA PHE A 281 3.82 -26.12 5.21
C PHE A 281 3.15 -27.39 5.74
N GLY A 282 2.07 -27.25 6.52
CA GLY A 282 1.29 -28.36 7.06
C GLY A 282 0.71 -29.25 5.95
N MET A 283 0.16 -28.66 4.89
CA MET A 283 -0.32 -29.39 3.71
C MET A 283 0.80 -30.10 2.96
N GLY A 284 1.98 -29.48 2.86
CA GLY A 284 3.17 -30.09 2.26
C GLY A 284 3.70 -31.27 3.07
N ALA A 285 3.70 -31.16 4.41
CA ALA A 285 4.06 -32.24 5.32
C ALA A 285 3.02 -33.36 5.26
N GLY A 286 1.72 -33.04 5.38
CA GLY A 286 0.60 -33.96 5.30
C GLY A 286 0.58 -34.76 3.99
N ALA A 287 0.84 -34.11 2.85
CA ALA A 287 0.96 -34.80 1.57
C ALA A 287 2.07 -35.86 1.59
N ARG A 288 3.21 -35.58 2.22
CA ARG A 288 4.30 -36.56 2.37
C ARG A 288 3.93 -37.70 3.32
N PHE A 289 3.30 -37.41 4.46
CA PHE A 289 2.82 -38.45 5.38
C PHE A 289 1.85 -39.42 4.71
N LEU A 290 0.97 -38.90 3.86
CA LEU A 290 -0.05 -39.69 3.15
C LEU A 290 0.47 -40.31 1.83
N GLY A 291 1.75 -40.13 1.48
CA GLY A 291 2.30 -40.59 0.20
C GLY A 291 1.64 -39.95 -1.04
N ARG A 292 1.06 -38.75 -0.89
CA ARG A 292 0.35 -38.00 -1.94
C ARG A 292 1.25 -36.93 -2.55
N THR A 293 0.92 -36.52 -3.78
CA THR A 293 1.58 -35.38 -4.43
C THR A 293 1.04 -34.05 -3.90
N TYR A 294 1.94 -33.13 -3.54
CA TYR A 294 1.58 -31.77 -3.13
C TYR A 294 1.13 -30.92 -4.33
N ASP A 295 -0.11 -30.41 -4.31
CA ASP A 295 -0.63 -29.46 -5.28
C ASP A 295 -0.74 -28.07 -4.66
N LEU A 296 0.19 -27.17 -5.01
CA LEU A 296 0.29 -25.83 -4.43
C LEU A 296 -0.98 -25.01 -4.58
N LEU A 297 -1.69 -25.12 -5.72
CA LEU A 297 -2.89 -24.31 -5.98
C LEU A 297 -4.10 -24.78 -5.14
N SER A 298 -4.22 -26.08 -4.89
CA SER A 298 -5.23 -26.62 -3.98
C SER A 298 -4.91 -26.29 -2.52
N ALA A 299 -3.63 -26.36 -2.11
CA ALA A 299 -3.20 -25.95 -0.77
C ALA A 299 -3.43 -24.44 -0.54
N LEU A 300 -3.15 -23.61 -1.55
CA LEU A 300 -3.42 -22.17 -1.50
C LEU A 300 -4.92 -21.88 -1.41
N ALA A 301 -5.77 -22.59 -2.16
CA ALA A 301 -7.21 -22.45 -2.05
C ALA A 301 -7.72 -22.83 -0.66
N LEU A 302 -7.23 -23.93 -0.07
CA LEU A 302 -7.58 -24.32 1.29
C LEU A 302 -7.15 -23.25 2.30
N ALA A 303 -5.93 -22.71 2.18
CA ALA A 303 -5.45 -21.66 3.06
C ALA A 303 -6.31 -20.40 2.97
N ALA A 304 -6.70 -19.98 1.76
CA ALA A 304 -7.62 -18.86 1.57
C ALA A 304 -8.97 -19.13 2.23
N PHE A 305 -9.53 -20.33 2.04
CA PHE A 305 -10.81 -20.72 2.65
C PHE A 305 -10.77 -20.67 4.17
N LEU A 306 -9.76 -21.30 4.80
CA LEU A 306 -9.67 -21.35 6.27
C LEU A 306 -9.47 -19.96 6.89
N ILE A 307 -8.65 -19.11 6.27
CA ILE A 307 -8.41 -17.74 6.76
C ILE A 307 -9.67 -16.87 6.60
N LEU A 308 -10.35 -16.96 5.45
CA LEU A 308 -11.58 -16.20 5.21
C LEU A 308 -12.80 -16.74 5.97
N LEU A 309 -12.75 -18.00 6.41
CA LEU A 309 -13.78 -18.58 7.27
C LEU A 309 -13.67 -18.02 8.69
N GLN A 310 -12.45 -17.76 9.17
CA GLN A 310 -12.23 -17.12 10.46
C GLN A 310 -12.67 -15.66 10.43
N GLU A 311 -12.23 -14.91 9.42
CA GLU A 311 -12.55 -13.49 9.26
C GLU A 311 -12.76 -13.15 7.78
N PRO A 312 -14.02 -13.02 7.33
CA PRO A 312 -14.35 -12.72 5.93
C PRO A 312 -13.79 -11.38 5.43
N GLY A 313 -13.57 -10.44 6.36
CA GLY A 313 -13.05 -9.11 6.08
C GLY A 313 -11.66 -9.11 5.41
N TRP A 314 -10.82 -10.13 5.68
CA TRP A 314 -9.47 -10.22 5.11
C TRP A 314 -9.45 -10.20 3.58
N LEU A 315 -10.55 -10.50 2.90
CA LEU A 315 -10.68 -10.40 1.44
C LEU A 315 -10.38 -8.98 0.91
N TYR A 316 -10.52 -7.95 1.76
CA TYR A 316 -10.38 -6.54 1.41
C TYR A 316 -9.07 -5.93 1.94
N ASP A 317 -8.32 -6.68 2.74
CA ASP A 317 -7.04 -6.24 3.27
C ASP A 317 -5.92 -6.45 2.23
N SER A 318 -5.05 -5.46 2.10
CA SER A 318 -3.93 -5.49 1.16
C SER A 318 -2.96 -6.64 1.46
N SER A 319 -2.78 -7.04 2.72
CA SER A 319 -1.88 -8.13 3.12
C SER A 319 -2.36 -9.47 2.56
N PHE A 320 -3.66 -9.75 2.60
CA PHE A 320 -4.22 -10.96 2.02
C PHE A 320 -4.02 -10.96 0.50
N LEU A 321 -4.45 -9.89 -0.17
CA LEU A 321 -4.41 -9.79 -1.64
C LEU A 321 -2.99 -9.87 -2.19
N LEU A 322 -2.04 -9.14 -1.59
CA LEU A 322 -0.63 -9.18 -1.98
C LEU A 322 0.00 -10.54 -1.71
N SER A 323 -0.29 -11.15 -0.56
CA SER A 323 0.28 -12.44 -0.18
C SER A 323 -0.17 -13.56 -1.12
N PHE A 324 -1.48 -13.75 -1.29
CA PHE A 324 -2.03 -14.77 -2.18
C PHE A 324 -1.73 -14.47 -3.66
N GLY A 325 -1.83 -13.20 -4.07
CA GLY A 325 -1.48 -12.72 -5.40
C GLY A 325 -0.03 -13.02 -5.77
N ALA A 326 0.91 -12.85 -4.84
CA ALA A 326 2.33 -13.16 -5.06
C ALA A 326 2.56 -14.63 -5.42
N VAL A 327 1.95 -15.56 -4.67
CA VAL A 327 2.09 -17.01 -4.93
C VAL A 327 1.41 -17.40 -6.24
N LEU A 328 0.26 -16.80 -6.56
CA LEU A 328 -0.41 -16.99 -7.85
C LEU A 328 0.45 -16.48 -9.01
N GLY A 329 1.07 -15.31 -8.88
CA GLY A 329 1.95 -14.73 -9.89
C GLY A 329 3.16 -15.60 -10.19
N ILE A 330 3.84 -16.06 -9.14
CA ILE A 330 5.01 -16.96 -9.26
C ILE A 330 4.61 -18.33 -9.85
N THR A 331 3.41 -18.82 -9.55
CA THR A 331 2.96 -20.15 -10.01
C THR A 331 2.39 -20.12 -11.43
N LEU A 332 1.54 -19.15 -11.74
CA LEU A 332 0.77 -19.08 -12.98
C LEU A 332 1.41 -18.14 -14.01
N VAL A 333 1.74 -16.91 -13.63
CA VAL A 333 2.22 -15.89 -14.60
C VAL A 333 3.65 -16.19 -15.03
N ARG A 334 4.54 -16.49 -14.06
CA ARG A 334 5.95 -16.84 -14.36
C ARG A 334 6.04 -18.04 -15.30
N SER A 335 5.28 -19.09 -15.04
CA SER A 335 5.33 -20.33 -15.85
C SER A 335 4.83 -20.13 -17.28
N CYS A 336 4.07 -19.07 -17.55
CA CYS A 336 3.59 -18.73 -18.89
C CYS A 336 4.50 -17.77 -19.64
N LEU A 337 4.92 -16.69 -18.97
CA LEU A 337 5.65 -15.59 -19.62
C LEU A 337 7.16 -15.83 -19.65
N PHE A 338 7.68 -16.50 -18.63
CA PHE A 338 9.11 -16.77 -18.45
C PHE A 338 9.34 -18.28 -18.22
N PRO A 339 8.98 -19.14 -19.20
CA PRO A 339 9.23 -20.57 -19.08
C PRO A 339 10.74 -20.81 -18.92
N ALA A 340 11.10 -21.64 -17.94
CA ALA A 340 12.50 -22.03 -17.77
C ALA A 340 12.97 -22.80 -19.02
N ASP A 341 14.13 -22.43 -19.56
CA ASP A 341 14.74 -23.16 -20.69
C ASP A 341 14.76 -24.66 -20.38
N SER A 342 14.12 -25.42 -21.28
CA SER A 342 13.93 -26.86 -21.26
C SER A 342 15.22 -27.63 -21.54
N GLY A 343 16.28 -27.33 -20.79
CA GLY A 343 17.55 -28.06 -20.79
C GLY A 343 17.57 -29.25 -19.82
N GLU A 344 16.61 -29.34 -18.90
CA GLU A 344 16.45 -30.50 -18.02
C GLU A 344 15.27 -31.36 -18.49
N LYS A 345 15.58 -32.34 -19.34
CA LYS A 345 14.83 -33.59 -19.29
C LYS A 345 14.97 -34.13 -17.86
N LYS A 346 13.96 -33.92 -17.03
CA LYS A 346 13.74 -34.78 -15.86
C LYS A 346 13.58 -36.18 -16.43
N ASN A 347 14.64 -36.99 -16.33
CA ASN A 347 14.56 -38.42 -16.57
C ASN A 347 13.57 -38.99 -15.55
N SER A 348 12.31 -39.05 -15.95
CA SER A 348 11.26 -39.79 -15.28
C SER A 348 11.49 -41.28 -15.52
N SER A 349 12.49 -41.82 -14.84
CA SER A 349 12.59 -43.24 -14.54
C SER A 349 13.49 -43.37 -13.32
N GLY A 350 12.89 -43.66 -12.17
CA GLY A 350 13.61 -44.07 -10.98
C GLY A 350 14.43 -45.32 -11.30
N ARG A 351 15.72 -45.13 -11.57
CA ARG A 351 16.76 -46.14 -11.37
C ARG A 351 18.07 -45.38 -11.17
N LYS A 352 18.47 -45.26 -9.90
CA LYS A 352 19.87 -45.07 -9.54
C LYS A 352 20.60 -46.33 -10.03
N GLN A 353 21.13 -46.30 -11.25
CA GLN A 353 22.21 -47.20 -11.62
C GLN A 353 23.50 -46.46 -11.34
N GLY A 354 24.25 -46.96 -10.35
CA GLY A 354 25.64 -46.61 -10.19
C GLY A 354 26.41 -47.00 -11.44
N SER A 355 27.22 -46.09 -11.95
CA SER A 355 28.30 -46.42 -12.86
C SER A 355 29.61 -46.12 -12.16
N GLN A 356 30.10 -47.14 -11.44
CA GLN A 356 31.54 -47.35 -11.29
C GLN A 356 32.14 -47.48 -12.70
N GLY A 357 33.33 -46.89 -12.87
CA GLY A 357 34.25 -47.26 -13.94
C GLY A 357 34.12 -46.49 -15.25
N GLN A 358 34.83 -45.37 -15.37
CA GLN A 358 35.57 -45.13 -16.60
C GLN A 358 36.82 -44.29 -16.34
N SER A 359 37.94 -44.94 -16.61
CA SER A 359 39.33 -44.50 -16.49
C SER A 359 39.59 -43.16 -17.19
N CYS A 360 40.10 -42.19 -16.43
CA CYS A 360 40.68 -40.94 -16.94
C CYS A 360 42.02 -41.25 -17.63
N ARG A 361 42.00 -41.32 -18.96
CA ARG A 361 43.22 -41.18 -19.77
C ARG A 361 43.61 -39.70 -19.78
N LEU A 362 44.55 -39.33 -18.92
CA LEU A 362 45.22 -38.03 -18.89
C LEU A 362 45.86 -37.74 -20.25
N LYS A 363 45.29 -36.81 -21.02
CA LYS A 363 46.04 -36.05 -22.03
C LYS A 363 46.40 -34.70 -21.43
N THR A 364 47.67 -34.58 -21.09
CA THR A 364 48.37 -33.34 -20.76
C THR A 364 48.30 -32.37 -21.93
N GLY A 365 47.78 -31.18 -21.69
CA GLY A 365 47.75 -30.09 -22.67
C GLY A 365 46.58 -29.11 -22.45
N ARG A 366 46.94 -27.86 -22.07
CA ARG A 366 46.10 -26.64 -22.01
C ARG A 366 45.33 -26.36 -20.71
N GLY A 367 46.07 -26.00 -19.65
CA GLY A 367 45.51 -25.37 -18.43
C GLY A 367 44.66 -24.10 -18.69
N GLY A 368 44.91 -23.37 -19.79
CA GLY A 368 44.11 -22.20 -20.18
C GLY A 368 42.70 -22.51 -20.72
N GLN A 369 42.44 -23.74 -21.22
CA GLN A 369 41.10 -24.11 -21.70
C GLN A 369 40.17 -24.63 -20.59
N ALA A 370 40.73 -25.22 -19.53
CA ALA A 370 39.96 -25.67 -18.38
C ALA A 370 39.43 -24.48 -17.55
N VAL A 371 40.26 -23.46 -17.31
CA VAL A 371 39.87 -22.22 -16.61
C VAL A 371 38.83 -21.43 -17.42
N ARG A 372 39.00 -21.30 -18.75
CA ARG A 372 37.98 -20.68 -19.62
C ARG A 372 36.66 -21.47 -19.62
N ARG A 373 36.70 -22.81 -19.64
CA ARG A 373 35.49 -23.65 -19.57
C ARG A 373 34.78 -23.56 -18.23
N LEU A 374 35.52 -23.48 -17.12
CA LEU A 374 34.97 -23.29 -15.78
C LEU A 374 34.34 -21.90 -15.64
N GLY A 375 35.04 -20.85 -16.10
CA GLY A 375 34.50 -19.48 -16.16
C GLY A 375 33.23 -19.37 -17.01
N THR A 376 33.16 -20.04 -18.17
CA THR A 376 31.94 -20.07 -18.99
C THR A 376 30.78 -20.81 -18.31
N LYS A 377 31.05 -21.87 -17.54
CA LYS A 377 30.02 -22.62 -16.79
C LYS A 377 29.48 -21.82 -15.61
N ILE A 378 30.37 -21.15 -14.85
CA ILE A 378 29.98 -20.27 -13.74
C ILE A 378 29.16 -19.09 -14.26
N ARG A 379 29.64 -18.44 -15.33
CA ARG A 379 28.93 -17.32 -15.97
C ARG A 379 27.56 -17.74 -16.51
N ALA A 380 27.46 -18.91 -17.14
CA ALA A 380 26.19 -19.45 -17.62
C ALA A 380 25.23 -19.81 -16.47
N GLY A 381 25.75 -20.40 -15.39
CA GLY A 381 24.97 -20.71 -14.17
C GLY A 381 24.42 -19.44 -13.51
N LEU A 382 25.26 -18.42 -13.36
CA LEU A 382 24.89 -17.12 -12.82
C LEU A 382 23.86 -16.40 -13.71
N CYS A 383 24.07 -16.36 -15.03
CA CYS A 383 23.08 -15.78 -15.96
C CYS A 383 21.73 -16.51 -15.89
N ARG A 384 21.75 -17.84 -15.71
CA ARG A 384 20.52 -18.62 -15.56
C ARG A 384 19.80 -18.33 -14.25
N GLN A 385 20.52 -18.19 -13.14
CA GLN A 385 19.92 -17.80 -11.85
C GLN A 385 19.35 -16.38 -11.89
N LEU A 386 20.08 -15.42 -12.47
CA LEU A 386 19.62 -14.03 -12.59
C LEU A 386 18.37 -13.93 -13.48
N SER A 387 18.37 -14.59 -14.65
CA SER A 387 17.19 -14.61 -15.53
C SER A 387 15.97 -15.27 -14.87
N GLN A 388 16.19 -16.32 -14.07
CA GLN A 388 15.14 -16.93 -13.28
C GLN A 388 14.66 -16.02 -12.14
N GLY A 389 15.54 -15.29 -11.47
CA GLY A 389 15.18 -14.32 -10.44
C GLY A 389 14.34 -13.19 -11.02
N LEU A 390 14.81 -12.57 -12.11
CA LEU A 390 14.09 -11.54 -12.85
C LEU A 390 12.72 -12.02 -13.31
N GLY A 391 12.62 -13.22 -13.89
CA GLY A 391 11.32 -13.79 -14.29
C GLY A 391 10.34 -14.00 -13.14
N ALA A 392 10.81 -14.32 -11.91
CA ALA A 392 9.96 -14.34 -10.72
C ALA A 392 9.52 -12.93 -10.33
N GLY A 393 10.49 -12.02 -10.22
CA GLY A 393 10.26 -10.65 -9.76
C GLY A 393 9.29 -9.92 -10.67
N THR A 394 9.46 -10.03 -12.00
CA THR A 394 8.54 -9.44 -12.97
C THR A 394 7.16 -10.09 -12.91
N ALA A 395 7.06 -11.41 -12.79
CA ALA A 395 5.76 -12.08 -12.68
C ALA A 395 5.01 -11.70 -11.40
N LEU A 396 5.73 -11.60 -10.28
CA LEU A 396 5.22 -11.07 -9.02
C LEU A 396 4.71 -9.64 -9.21
N TRP A 397 5.58 -8.74 -9.69
CA TRP A 397 5.28 -7.32 -9.88
C TRP A 397 4.05 -7.11 -10.77
N LEU A 398 3.97 -7.78 -11.92
CA LEU A 398 2.80 -7.71 -12.80
C LEU A 398 1.52 -8.21 -12.12
N THR A 399 1.60 -9.24 -11.30
CA THR A 399 0.40 -9.81 -10.66
C THR A 399 -0.11 -8.91 -9.54
N THR A 400 0.79 -8.30 -8.77
CA THR A 400 0.44 -7.47 -7.60
C THR A 400 0.28 -6.00 -7.92
N LEU A 401 0.74 -5.52 -9.09
CA LEU A 401 0.73 -4.10 -9.46
C LEU A 401 -0.64 -3.42 -9.27
N PRO A 402 -1.77 -3.98 -9.76
CA PRO A 402 -3.07 -3.32 -9.57
C PRO A 402 -3.47 -3.19 -8.09
N VAL A 403 -3.11 -4.19 -7.26
CA VAL A 403 -3.35 -4.15 -5.82
C VAL A 403 -2.47 -3.09 -5.15
N VAL A 404 -1.19 -3.01 -5.55
CA VAL A 404 -0.27 -1.99 -5.02
C VAL A 404 -0.79 -0.58 -5.35
N LEU A 405 -1.18 -0.33 -6.60
CA LEU A 405 -1.71 0.98 -6.99
C LEU A 405 -3.05 1.29 -6.33
N TYR A 406 -3.89 0.29 -6.06
CA TYR A 406 -5.18 0.50 -5.41
C TYR A 406 -5.07 0.97 -3.96
N PHE A 407 -4.07 0.49 -3.21
CA PHE A 407 -3.90 0.79 -1.78
C PHE A 407 -2.82 1.84 -1.48
N PHE A 408 -1.78 1.92 -2.31
CA PHE A 408 -0.61 2.78 -2.05
C PHE A 408 -0.45 3.89 -3.09
N TYR A 409 -1.19 3.83 -4.20
CA TYR A 409 -1.23 4.84 -5.29
C TYR A 409 0.10 5.12 -6.01
N GLU A 410 1.20 4.53 -5.54
CA GLU A 410 2.54 4.69 -6.08
C GLU A 410 3.25 3.34 -6.27
N VAL A 411 4.24 3.32 -7.16
CA VAL A 411 5.06 2.14 -7.43
C VAL A 411 6.54 2.52 -7.49
N SER A 412 7.40 1.72 -6.86
CA SER A 412 8.86 1.91 -6.95
C SER A 412 9.37 1.46 -8.31
N LEU A 413 10.05 2.36 -9.03
CA LEU A 413 10.60 2.09 -10.36
C LEU A 413 11.79 1.13 -10.29
N TYR A 414 12.64 1.30 -9.27
CA TYR A 414 13.86 0.52 -9.08
C TYR A 414 13.66 -0.73 -8.22
N GLY A 415 12.46 -0.94 -7.66
CA GLY A 415 12.16 -2.05 -6.75
C GLY A 415 12.46 -3.43 -7.33
N ILE A 416 12.28 -3.65 -8.64
CA ILE A 416 12.62 -4.94 -9.29
C ILE A 416 14.13 -5.20 -9.22
N LEU A 417 14.96 -4.17 -9.39
CA LEU A 417 16.41 -4.28 -9.35
C LEU A 417 16.90 -4.50 -7.91
N VAL A 418 16.36 -3.74 -6.95
CA VAL A 418 16.65 -3.90 -5.52
C VAL A 418 16.30 -5.33 -5.07
N ASN A 419 15.13 -5.82 -5.47
CA ASN A 419 14.65 -7.16 -5.10
C ASN A 419 15.44 -8.32 -5.72
N LEU A 420 16.29 -8.07 -6.73
CA LEU A 420 17.21 -9.06 -7.28
C LEU A 420 18.32 -9.42 -6.28
N LEU A 421 18.70 -8.48 -5.40
CA LEU A 421 19.67 -8.70 -4.33
C LEU A 421 18.99 -9.11 -3.02
N VAL A 422 17.92 -8.38 -2.64
CA VAL A 422 17.30 -8.49 -1.32
C VAL A 422 16.65 -9.85 -1.12
N ILE A 423 15.79 -10.32 -2.04
CA ILE A 423 15.04 -11.57 -1.87
C ILE A 423 15.97 -12.79 -1.69
N PRO A 424 17.05 -12.98 -2.49
CA PRO A 424 17.98 -14.10 -2.29
C PRO A 424 18.78 -14.04 -0.98
N THR A 425 19.03 -12.84 -0.45
CA THR A 425 19.89 -12.66 0.74
C THR A 425 19.10 -12.50 2.04
N ALA A 426 17.80 -12.20 1.99
CA ALA A 426 16.92 -12.05 3.15
C ALA A 426 16.93 -13.28 4.07
N GLY A 427 17.05 -14.49 3.50
CA GLY A 427 17.14 -15.71 4.29
C GLY A 427 18.41 -15.82 5.14
N LEU A 428 19.52 -15.21 4.69
CA LEU A 428 20.75 -15.13 5.47
C LEU A 428 20.58 -14.16 6.63
N VAL A 429 19.99 -12.98 6.38
CA VAL A 429 19.69 -11.97 7.41
C VAL A 429 18.88 -12.58 8.54
N LEU A 430 17.82 -13.32 8.19
CA LEU A 430 16.95 -13.97 9.17
C LEU A 430 17.67 -15.10 9.91
N GLY A 431 18.40 -15.95 9.18
CA GLY A 431 19.06 -17.12 9.77
C GLY A 431 20.16 -16.74 10.76
N PHE A 432 21.07 -15.86 10.36
CA PHE A 432 22.16 -15.37 11.23
C PHE A 432 21.64 -14.45 12.33
N GLY A 433 20.60 -13.65 12.05
CA GLY A 433 19.99 -12.77 13.05
C GLY A 433 19.27 -13.54 14.15
N LEU A 434 18.49 -14.56 13.78
CA LEU A 434 17.82 -15.44 14.74
C LEU A 434 18.83 -16.24 15.56
N LEU A 435 19.85 -16.83 14.91
CA LEU A 435 20.86 -17.61 15.61
C LEU A 435 21.72 -16.74 16.54
N GLY A 436 22.11 -15.54 16.08
CA GLY A 436 22.83 -14.56 16.88
C GLY A 436 22.01 -14.10 18.09
N GLY A 437 20.71 -13.81 17.90
CA GLY A 437 19.79 -13.46 18.98
C GLY A 437 19.58 -14.60 19.99
N LEU A 438 19.42 -15.85 19.52
CA LEU A 438 19.32 -17.04 20.38
C LEU A 438 20.56 -17.22 21.25
N LEU A 439 21.76 -17.07 20.67
CA LEU A 439 23.02 -17.18 21.40
C LEU A 439 23.19 -16.02 22.38
N ALA A 440 22.89 -14.78 21.96
CA ALA A 440 23.02 -13.61 22.82
C ALA A 440 21.93 -13.45 23.90
N GLY A 441 20.83 -14.19 23.77
CA GLY A 441 19.84 -14.35 24.83
C GLY A 441 20.41 -15.07 26.06
N VAL A 442 21.46 -15.89 25.88
CA VAL A 442 22.27 -16.42 26.98
C VAL A 442 23.44 -15.48 27.20
N GLU A 443 23.46 -14.80 28.35
CA GLU A 443 24.41 -13.71 28.63
C GLU A 443 25.89 -14.12 28.46
N ALA A 444 26.24 -15.33 28.91
CA ALA A 444 27.60 -15.88 28.74
C ALA A 444 28.03 -16.09 27.28
N LEU A 445 27.07 -16.21 26.34
CA LEU A 445 27.29 -16.42 24.91
C LEU A 445 27.05 -15.15 24.08
N ALA A 446 26.83 -13.99 24.71
CA ALA A 446 26.55 -12.73 24.01
C ALA A 446 27.64 -12.31 23.02
N TRP A 447 28.92 -12.56 23.34
CA TRP A 447 30.02 -12.29 22.42
C TRP A 447 29.94 -13.17 21.15
N LEU A 448 29.57 -14.44 21.29
CA LEU A 448 29.41 -15.37 20.17
C LEU A 448 28.17 -15.00 19.35
N GLY A 449 27.08 -14.62 20.01
CA GLY A 449 25.87 -14.13 19.36
C GLY A 449 26.14 -12.90 18.49
N ARG A 450 26.93 -11.93 18.98
CA ARG A 450 27.38 -10.78 18.18
C ARG A 450 28.18 -11.21 16.95
N LEU A 451 29.14 -12.13 17.10
CA LEU A 451 29.93 -12.63 15.96
C LEU A 451 29.07 -13.33 14.91
N VAL A 452 28.10 -14.13 15.34
CA VAL A 452 27.17 -14.85 14.45
C VAL A 452 26.20 -13.89 13.75
N ALA A 453 25.82 -12.79 14.39
CA ALA A 453 24.93 -11.77 13.82
C ALA A 453 25.62 -10.83 12.80
N LEU A 454 26.96 -10.76 12.77
CA LEU A 454 27.72 -9.87 11.87
C LEU A 454 27.26 -9.92 10.38
N PRO A 455 27.02 -11.10 9.77
CA PRO A 455 26.54 -11.15 8.39
C PRO A 455 25.16 -10.49 8.21
N SER A 456 24.27 -10.60 9.20
CA SER A 456 22.97 -9.93 9.17
C SER A 456 23.11 -8.43 9.28
N VAL A 457 23.94 -7.95 10.22
CA VAL A 457 24.21 -6.52 10.41
C VAL A 457 24.78 -5.91 9.12
N PHE A 458 25.81 -6.54 8.54
CA PHE A 458 26.41 -6.10 7.28
C PHE A 458 25.40 -6.04 6.13
N LEU A 459 24.54 -7.06 5.98
CA LEU A 459 23.53 -7.08 4.93
C LEU A 459 22.45 -6.01 5.13
N LEU A 460 22.04 -5.74 6.37
CA LEU A 460 21.08 -4.68 6.67
C LEU A 460 21.65 -3.29 6.38
N GLU A 461 22.90 -3.04 6.76
CA GLU A 461 23.64 -1.82 6.40
C GLU A 461 23.74 -1.67 4.88
N LEU A 462 24.03 -2.76 4.17
CA LEU A 462 24.06 -2.76 2.70
C LEU A 462 22.68 -2.44 2.10
N TYR A 463 21.60 -2.99 2.64
CA TYR A 463 20.23 -2.68 2.18
C TYR A 463 19.90 -1.21 2.39
N GLU A 464 20.25 -0.66 3.54
CA GLU A 464 20.06 0.76 3.84
C GLU A 464 20.84 1.66 2.88
N GLN A 465 22.12 1.35 2.61
CA GLN A 465 22.91 2.09 1.63
C GLN A 465 22.31 2.04 0.22
N ILE A 466 21.81 0.88 -0.19
CA ILE A 466 21.12 0.72 -1.48
C ILE A 466 19.84 1.54 -1.51
N ALA A 467 19.05 1.54 -0.44
CA ALA A 467 17.84 2.35 -0.36
C ALA A 467 18.12 3.85 -0.40
N ARG A 468 19.16 4.33 0.31
CA ARG A 468 19.65 5.72 0.22
C ARG A 468 20.15 6.06 -1.17
N LEU A 469 20.77 5.12 -1.89
CA LEU A 469 21.17 5.33 -3.27
C LEU A 469 19.94 5.44 -4.18
N VAL A 470 18.94 4.58 -4.01
CA VAL A 470 17.71 4.59 -4.79
C VAL A 470 16.91 5.87 -4.56
N SER A 471 16.81 6.38 -3.33
CA SER A 471 16.11 7.65 -3.05
C SER A 471 16.79 8.87 -3.70
N ARG A 472 18.07 8.75 -4.08
CA ARG A 472 18.80 9.78 -4.82
C ARG A 472 18.56 9.74 -6.33
N LEU A 473 18.07 8.62 -6.87
CA LEU A 473 17.80 8.45 -8.29
C LEU A 473 16.57 9.27 -8.72
N PRO A 474 16.48 9.67 -10.00
CA PRO A 474 15.29 10.35 -10.51
C PRO A 474 14.09 9.41 -10.45
N TYR A 475 12.97 9.93 -9.93
CA TYR A 475 11.69 9.23 -9.80
C TYR A 475 11.82 7.87 -9.09
N PRO A 476 12.23 7.85 -7.80
CA PRO A 476 12.38 6.60 -7.06
C PRO A 476 11.04 5.85 -6.95
N THR A 477 9.94 6.59 -6.80
CA THR A 477 8.57 6.11 -6.98
C THR A 477 7.85 6.92 -8.05
N LEU A 478 6.89 6.26 -8.73
CA LEU A 478 5.93 6.87 -9.63
C LEU A 478 4.55 6.83 -8.98
N ILE A 479 3.95 8.00 -8.81
CA ILE A 479 2.61 8.25 -8.33
C ILE A 479 1.68 8.15 -9.55
N LEU A 480 0.91 7.06 -9.63
CA LEU A 480 0.02 6.80 -10.77
C LEU A 480 -1.45 7.01 -10.41
N GLY A 481 -1.78 7.06 -9.12
CA GLY A 481 -3.15 7.20 -8.65
C GLY A 481 -3.83 5.87 -8.43
N ARG A 482 -5.05 5.94 -7.89
CA ARG A 482 -5.89 4.76 -7.69
C ARG A 482 -6.52 4.36 -9.04
N PRO A 483 -6.24 3.16 -9.56
CA PRO A 483 -6.85 2.72 -10.81
C PRO A 483 -8.33 2.41 -10.59
N GLY A 484 -9.18 2.92 -11.49
CA GLY A 484 -10.58 2.54 -11.53
C GLY A 484 -10.76 1.04 -11.83
N TRP A 485 -11.89 0.46 -11.40
CA TRP A 485 -12.19 -0.97 -11.60
C TRP A 485 -12.12 -1.41 -13.07
N GLY A 486 -12.51 -0.55 -14.01
CA GLY A 486 -12.40 -0.83 -15.45
C GLY A 486 -10.96 -1.07 -15.91
N ALA A 487 -10.01 -0.23 -15.46
CA ALA A 487 -8.59 -0.38 -15.77
C ALA A 487 -8.01 -1.67 -15.15
N ILE A 488 -8.37 -1.97 -13.89
CA ILE A 488 -7.95 -3.21 -13.21
C ILE A 488 -8.44 -4.46 -13.95
N LEU A 489 -9.73 -4.50 -14.31
CA LEU A 489 -10.33 -5.61 -15.05
C LEU A 489 -9.72 -5.77 -16.44
N GLY A 490 -9.51 -4.65 -17.15
CA GLY A 490 -8.82 -4.63 -18.44
C GLY A 490 -7.39 -5.17 -18.34
N TYR A 491 -6.64 -4.72 -17.35
CA TYR A 491 -5.26 -5.16 -17.07
C TYR A 491 -5.18 -6.68 -16.86
N TYR A 492 -5.97 -7.22 -15.93
CA TYR A 492 -5.98 -8.66 -15.67
C TYR A 492 -6.51 -9.47 -16.86
N GLY A 493 -7.45 -8.90 -17.63
CA GLY A 493 -7.94 -9.47 -18.89
C GLY A 493 -6.82 -9.63 -19.93
N ILE A 494 -6.02 -8.58 -20.16
CA ILE A 494 -4.88 -8.61 -21.08
C ILE A 494 -3.81 -9.59 -20.57
N LEU A 495 -3.48 -9.56 -19.28
CA LEU A 495 -2.48 -10.45 -18.68
C LEU A 495 -2.90 -11.94 -18.81
N LEU A 496 -4.17 -12.24 -18.60
CA LEU A 496 -4.73 -13.58 -18.78
C LEU A 496 -4.69 -14.00 -20.26
N ALA A 497 -5.09 -13.12 -21.18
CA ALA A 497 -5.05 -13.38 -22.62
C ALA A 497 -3.61 -13.68 -23.08
N LEU A 498 -2.64 -12.92 -22.59
CA LEU A 498 -1.22 -13.11 -22.86
C LEU A 498 -0.72 -14.47 -22.34
N CYS A 499 -1.11 -14.86 -21.12
CA CYS A 499 -0.76 -16.17 -20.57
C CYS A 499 -1.36 -17.32 -21.39
N ILE A 500 -2.61 -17.21 -21.81
CA ILE A 500 -3.29 -18.20 -22.66
C ILE A 500 -2.60 -18.29 -24.03
N TRP A 501 -2.27 -17.15 -24.63
CA TRP A 501 -1.57 -17.08 -25.91
C TRP A 501 -0.20 -17.77 -25.84
N ARG A 502 0.60 -17.47 -24.81
CA ARG A 502 1.92 -18.11 -24.58
C ARG A 502 1.80 -19.61 -24.37
N LYS A 503 0.85 -20.09 -23.56
CA LYS A 503 0.61 -21.54 -23.39
C LYS A 503 0.23 -22.22 -24.70
N ARG A 504 -0.62 -21.59 -25.52
CA ARG A 504 -1.04 -22.13 -26.83
C ARG A 504 0.13 -22.13 -27.83
N ALA A 505 0.94 -21.08 -27.85
CA ALA A 505 2.13 -20.99 -28.69
C ALA A 505 3.14 -22.09 -28.33
N ALA A 506 3.42 -22.28 -27.03
CA ALA A 506 4.29 -23.35 -26.55
C ALA A 506 3.76 -24.74 -26.93
N ALA A 507 2.46 -24.98 -26.78
CA ALA A 507 1.84 -26.26 -27.17
C ALA A 507 1.91 -26.53 -28.69
N ARG A 508 1.74 -25.48 -29.52
CA ARG A 508 1.91 -25.58 -30.98
C ARG A 508 3.37 -25.88 -31.35
N GLY A 509 4.32 -25.18 -30.72
CA GLY A 509 5.76 -25.43 -30.90
C GLY A 509 6.17 -26.85 -30.52
N ALA A 510 5.69 -27.36 -29.38
CA ALA A 510 5.97 -28.74 -28.93
C ALA A 510 5.39 -29.79 -29.91
N LYS A 511 4.17 -29.57 -30.44
CA LYS A 511 3.58 -30.44 -31.46
C LYS A 511 4.38 -30.41 -32.77
N ALA A 512 4.80 -29.24 -33.23
CA ALA A 512 5.61 -29.09 -34.44
C ALA A 512 6.99 -29.73 -34.29
N ALA A 513 7.64 -29.59 -33.13
CA ALA A 513 8.91 -30.25 -32.81
C ALA A 513 8.78 -31.77 -32.78
N SER A 514 7.73 -32.31 -32.13
CA SER A 514 7.45 -33.75 -32.14
C SER A 514 7.18 -34.28 -33.54
N HIS A 515 6.48 -33.50 -34.38
CA HIS A 515 6.27 -33.87 -35.78
C HIS A 515 7.61 -33.88 -36.53
N ARG A 516 8.43 -32.82 -36.43
CA ARG A 516 9.77 -32.74 -37.06
C ARG A 516 10.68 -33.89 -36.63
N GLU A 517 10.74 -34.22 -35.35
CA GLU A 517 11.54 -35.35 -34.83
C GLU A 517 11.06 -36.69 -35.40
N LYS A 518 9.74 -36.88 -35.53
CA LYS A 518 9.15 -38.05 -36.20
C LYS A 518 9.45 -38.09 -37.70
N THR A 519 9.40 -36.96 -38.41
CA THR A 519 9.74 -36.85 -39.84
C THR A 519 11.24 -37.11 -40.07
N ALA A 520 12.13 -36.48 -39.29
CA ALA A 520 13.56 -36.67 -39.36
C ALA A 520 13.99 -38.11 -39.03
N ALA A 521 13.34 -38.75 -38.04
CA ALA A 521 13.55 -40.17 -37.74
C ALA A 521 13.04 -41.12 -38.84
N ARG A 522 12.06 -40.67 -39.65
CA ARG A 522 11.56 -41.40 -40.82
C ARG A 522 12.53 -41.25 -41.98
N GLU A 523 13.02 -40.04 -42.23
CA GLU A 523 14.02 -39.72 -43.25
C GLU A 523 15.39 -40.36 -42.98
N THR A 524 15.85 -40.43 -41.73
CA THR A 524 17.07 -41.20 -41.39
C THR A 524 16.87 -42.71 -41.58
N LYS A 525 15.66 -43.23 -41.42
CA LYS A 525 15.35 -44.64 -41.72
C LYS A 525 15.24 -44.94 -43.21
N THR A 526 14.77 -44.00 -44.04
CA THR A 526 14.81 -44.12 -45.51
C THR A 526 16.22 -43.90 -46.06
N ALA A 527 16.96 -42.92 -45.56
CA ALA A 527 18.36 -42.69 -45.93
C ALA A 527 19.29 -43.85 -45.49
N ALA A 528 19.03 -44.50 -44.35
CA ALA A 528 19.72 -45.75 -43.96
C ALA A 528 19.34 -46.96 -44.85
N ARG A 529 18.23 -46.87 -45.60
CA ARG A 529 17.81 -47.86 -46.60
C ARG A 529 18.42 -47.58 -47.98
N GLU A 530 18.70 -46.32 -48.29
CA GLU A 530 19.31 -45.87 -49.56
C GLU A 530 20.85 -45.81 -49.52
N THR A 531 21.48 -45.69 -48.34
CA THR A 531 22.95 -45.71 -48.17
C THR A 531 23.59 -47.11 -48.20
N LYS A 532 22.88 -48.13 -48.70
CA LYS A 532 23.48 -49.39 -49.20
C LYS A 532 23.73 -49.38 -50.72
N ALA A 533 23.45 -48.28 -51.42
CA ALA A 533 23.90 -48.06 -52.78
C ALA A 533 24.49 -46.63 -52.91
N ALA A 534 25.68 -46.55 -53.50
CA ALA A 534 26.45 -45.34 -53.80
C ALA A 534 27.15 -44.63 -52.64
N ALA A 535 28.43 -45.00 -52.47
CA ALA A 535 29.44 -44.23 -51.75
C ALA A 535 30.26 -43.39 -52.75
N HIS A 536 29.89 -42.13 -52.98
CA HIS A 536 30.81 -41.03 -53.34
C HIS A 536 30.04 -39.73 -53.49
N GLY A 537 30.63 -38.62 -53.03
CA GLY A 537 30.25 -37.28 -53.48
C GLY A 537 29.66 -36.36 -52.42
N GLU A 538 30.56 -35.55 -51.86
CA GLU A 538 30.37 -34.13 -51.59
C GLU A 538 29.55 -33.66 -50.37
N LYS A 539 30.31 -33.07 -49.44
CA LYS A 539 29.83 -32.20 -48.37
C LYS A 539 29.32 -30.90 -48.98
N ALA A 540 28.01 -30.73 -49.09
CA ALA A 540 27.41 -29.44 -49.39
C ALA A 540 26.22 -29.13 -48.46
N ALA A 541 26.47 -28.17 -47.57
CA ALA A 541 25.54 -27.19 -47.03
C ALA A 541 24.07 -27.59 -46.77
N ILE A 542 23.76 -27.99 -45.54
CA ILE A 542 22.46 -27.67 -44.92
C ILE A 542 22.74 -26.77 -43.71
N ARG A 543 22.99 -25.50 -44.02
CA ARG A 543 22.83 -24.39 -43.08
C ARG A 543 21.49 -23.74 -43.38
N GLU A 544 20.39 -24.45 -43.14
CA GLU A 544 19.09 -23.77 -43.06
C GLU A 544 19.04 -22.96 -41.77
N LYS A 545 19.38 -21.68 -41.92
CA LYS A 545 19.01 -20.60 -41.00
C LYS A 545 17.48 -20.47 -40.98
N GLY A 546 16.81 -21.36 -40.27
CA GLY A 546 15.43 -21.20 -39.84
C GLY A 546 15.36 -20.51 -38.47
N ALA A 547 16.06 -19.38 -38.29
CA ALA A 547 15.82 -18.51 -37.16
C ALA A 547 14.42 -17.94 -37.33
N ALA A 548 13.41 -18.62 -36.76
CA ALA A 548 12.08 -18.07 -36.61
C ALA A 548 12.23 -16.73 -35.90
N ARG A 549 12.05 -15.64 -36.67
CA ARG A 549 12.17 -14.27 -36.17
C ARG A 549 11.32 -14.11 -34.90
N PRO A 550 11.79 -13.33 -33.91
CA PRO A 550 11.22 -13.23 -32.56
C PRO A 550 9.92 -12.39 -32.54
N LEU A 551 8.99 -12.60 -33.47
CA LEU A 551 7.71 -11.88 -33.53
C LEU A 551 6.91 -12.02 -32.22
N GLY A 552 7.11 -13.12 -31.48
CA GLY A 552 6.44 -13.34 -30.20
C GLY A 552 6.97 -12.48 -29.04
N GLY A 553 8.19 -11.94 -29.12
CA GLY A 553 8.77 -11.09 -28.09
C GLY A 553 8.23 -9.66 -28.17
N ALA A 554 8.23 -9.08 -29.37
CA ALA A 554 7.71 -7.73 -29.62
C ALA A 554 6.21 -7.63 -29.30
N ALA A 555 5.40 -8.61 -29.75
CA ALA A 555 3.98 -8.64 -29.43
C ALA A 555 3.69 -8.79 -27.93
N GLN A 556 4.53 -9.55 -27.20
CA GLN A 556 4.43 -9.64 -25.74
C GLN A 556 4.71 -8.29 -25.09
N LEU A 557 5.81 -7.62 -25.45
CA LEU A 557 6.15 -6.30 -24.91
C LEU A 557 5.07 -5.26 -25.23
N LEU A 558 4.51 -5.29 -26.44
CA LEU A 558 3.41 -4.40 -26.83
C LEU A 558 2.16 -4.62 -25.98
N LEU A 559 1.75 -5.88 -25.76
CA LEU A 559 0.58 -6.19 -24.92
C LEU A 559 0.81 -5.81 -23.44
N LEU A 560 2.02 -6.04 -22.94
CA LEU A 560 2.41 -5.59 -21.59
C LEU A 560 2.41 -4.07 -21.49
N GLY A 561 2.98 -3.38 -22.47
CA GLY A 561 2.96 -1.91 -22.55
C GLY A 561 1.53 -1.38 -22.62
N THR A 562 0.66 -2.01 -23.41
CA THR A 562 -0.77 -1.65 -23.49
C THR A 562 -1.47 -1.86 -22.15
N ALA A 563 -1.21 -2.98 -21.46
CA ALA A 563 -1.78 -3.24 -20.15
C ALA A 563 -1.33 -2.18 -19.12
N LEU A 564 -0.04 -1.82 -19.12
CA LEU A 564 0.48 -0.77 -18.24
C LEU A 564 -0.06 0.61 -18.59
N ALA A 565 -0.25 0.91 -19.88
CA ALA A 565 -0.80 2.18 -20.34
C ALA A 565 -2.25 2.41 -19.86
N LEU A 566 -3.01 1.35 -19.53
CA LEU A 566 -4.35 1.49 -18.93
C LEU A 566 -4.32 2.25 -17.59
N PHE A 567 -3.19 2.26 -16.88
CA PHE A 567 -3.02 3.02 -15.64
C PHE A 567 -2.54 4.46 -15.86
N LEU A 568 -2.19 4.81 -17.10
CA LEU A 568 -1.76 6.17 -17.48
C LEU A 568 -2.91 6.97 -18.08
N VAL A 569 -3.95 6.31 -18.58
CA VAL A 569 -5.12 6.99 -19.15
C VAL A 569 -5.94 7.59 -18.02
N ARG A 570 -6.02 8.93 -17.98
CA ARG A 570 -6.93 9.67 -17.11
C ARG A 570 -8.12 10.16 -17.93
N PRO A 571 -9.32 9.58 -17.73
CA PRO A 571 -10.53 10.15 -18.29
C PRO A 571 -10.88 11.40 -17.45
N GLY A 572 -10.80 12.57 -18.05
CA GLY A 572 -11.23 13.82 -17.41
C GLY A 572 -11.20 14.94 -18.43
N GLU A 573 -12.37 15.43 -18.82
CA GLU A 573 -12.52 16.72 -19.48
C GLU A 573 -13.00 17.72 -18.42
N GLY A 574 -12.54 18.97 -18.49
CA GLY A 574 -12.97 20.03 -17.58
C GLY A 574 -11.97 20.42 -16.49
N VAL A 575 -12.44 21.24 -15.56
CA VAL A 575 -11.73 21.70 -14.37
C VAL A 575 -12.40 21.12 -13.14
N LYS A 576 -11.61 20.65 -12.20
CA LYS A 576 -12.10 20.05 -10.97
C LYS A 576 -11.53 20.78 -9.76
N VAL A 577 -12.40 21.31 -8.91
CA VAL A 577 -12.05 22.01 -7.68
C VAL A 577 -12.45 21.13 -6.51
N THR A 578 -11.49 20.71 -5.69
CA THR A 578 -11.73 19.86 -4.53
C THR A 578 -11.34 20.60 -3.27
N MET A 579 -12.30 20.90 -2.41
CA MET A 579 -12.05 21.40 -1.07
C MET A 579 -11.90 20.20 -0.15
N LEU A 580 -10.70 20.02 0.39
CA LEU A 580 -10.34 18.91 1.25
C LEU A 580 -10.75 19.21 2.69
N ASP A 581 -11.11 18.16 3.41
CA ASP A 581 -11.26 18.24 4.85
C ASP A 581 -9.89 18.16 5.52
N VAL A 582 -9.37 19.33 5.87
CA VAL A 582 -8.13 19.48 6.65
C VAL A 582 -8.42 19.73 8.13
N GLY A 583 -9.66 19.58 8.59
CA GLY A 583 -10.10 20.08 9.89
C GLY A 583 -10.31 21.60 9.86
N GLN A 584 -9.90 22.28 10.94
CA GLN A 584 -10.00 23.73 11.03
C GLN A 584 -8.86 24.40 10.26
N GLY A 585 -9.13 24.78 9.02
CA GLY A 585 -8.20 25.44 8.10
C GLY A 585 -8.71 25.38 6.67
N ASP A 586 -7.85 25.72 5.71
CA ASP A 586 -8.17 25.67 4.28
C ASP A 586 -7.19 24.75 3.52
N GLY A 587 -7.74 23.95 2.61
CA GLY A 587 -6.96 23.18 1.65
C GLY A 587 -7.78 22.84 0.41
N LEU A 588 -7.41 23.38 -0.75
CA LEU A 588 -8.12 23.14 -1.99
C LEU A 588 -7.18 22.69 -3.10
N VAL A 589 -7.66 21.80 -3.96
CA VAL A 589 -6.90 21.32 -5.12
C VAL A 589 -7.71 21.58 -6.38
N ILE A 590 -7.13 22.34 -7.31
CA ILE A 590 -7.70 22.62 -8.63
C ILE A 590 -6.91 21.81 -9.64
N THR A 591 -7.60 20.95 -10.40
CA THR A 591 -6.99 20.13 -11.45
C THR A 591 -7.64 20.37 -12.79
N THR A 592 -6.86 20.40 -13.86
CA THR A 592 -7.35 20.52 -15.23
C THR A 592 -7.26 19.17 -15.95
N GLY A 593 -8.12 18.95 -16.95
CA GLY A 593 -8.12 17.72 -17.75
C GLY A 593 -6.80 17.41 -18.47
N TRP A 594 -5.94 18.41 -18.66
CA TRP A 594 -4.62 18.27 -19.28
C TRP A 594 -3.51 17.86 -18.31
N GLY A 595 -3.81 17.79 -17.01
CA GLY A 595 -2.93 17.27 -15.98
C GLY A 595 -2.31 18.31 -15.05
N SER A 596 -2.60 19.60 -15.25
CA SER A 596 -2.14 20.66 -14.36
C SER A 596 -2.84 20.57 -13.00
N CYS A 597 -2.13 20.93 -11.94
CA CYS A 597 -2.56 20.89 -10.56
C CYS A 597 -2.11 22.15 -9.81
N TYR A 598 -3.09 22.86 -9.26
CA TYR A 598 -2.90 23.99 -8.36
C TYR A 598 -3.35 23.57 -6.96
N LEU A 599 -2.48 23.75 -5.97
CA LEU A 599 -2.83 23.56 -4.57
C LEU A 599 -3.04 24.95 -3.96
N VAL A 600 -4.18 25.21 -3.35
CA VAL A 600 -4.49 26.47 -2.67
C VAL A 600 -4.52 26.20 -1.19
N ASP A 601 -3.63 26.87 -0.46
CA ASP A 601 -3.37 26.63 0.97
C ASP A 601 -3.11 25.14 1.27
N GLY A 602 -3.44 24.69 2.47
CA GLY A 602 -3.26 23.31 2.90
C GLY A 602 -3.06 23.17 4.41
N GLY A 603 -3.40 24.18 5.19
CA GLY A 603 -3.09 24.22 6.61
C GLY A 603 -4.20 23.66 7.49
N SER A 604 -3.86 23.43 8.76
CA SER A 604 -4.83 23.04 9.78
C SER A 604 -4.36 23.44 11.18
N SER A 605 -5.28 23.94 12.00
CA SER A 605 -5.08 24.19 13.43
C SER A 605 -5.58 23.04 14.32
N SER A 606 -6.41 22.12 13.79
CA SER A 606 -7.01 21.04 14.58
C SER A 606 -6.52 19.64 14.22
N VAL A 607 -5.84 19.47 13.09
CA VAL A 607 -5.36 18.15 12.62
C VAL A 607 -3.84 18.10 12.62
N TYR A 608 -3.29 17.05 13.23
CA TYR A 608 -1.85 16.79 13.24
C TYR A 608 -1.36 16.39 11.84
N GLN A 609 -0.33 17.10 11.36
CA GLN A 609 0.35 16.81 10.09
C GLN A 609 -0.59 16.69 8.88
N ALA A 610 -1.40 17.73 8.64
CA ALA A 610 -2.37 17.77 7.54
C ALA A 610 -1.71 17.54 6.16
N GLY A 611 -0.49 18.05 5.96
CA GLY A 611 0.27 17.82 4.73
C GLY A 611 0.58 16.34 4.50
N ARG A 612 1.03 15.65 5.56
CA ARG A 612 1.42 14.23 5.51
C ARG A 612 0.22 13.28 5.41
N TYR A 613 -0.85 13.53 6.16
CA TYR A 613 -1.95 12.56 6.33
C TYR A 613 -3.24 12.91 5.59
N ARG A 614 -3.42 14.14 5.10
CA ARG A 614 -4.61 14.57 4.34
C ARG A 614 -4.23 14.97 2.89
N LEU A 615 -3.33 15.93 2.71
CA LEU A 615 -2.96 16.44 1.37
C LEU A 615 -2.19 15.41 0.53
N LEU A 616 -1.07 14.88 1.03
CA LEU A 616 -0.23 13.94 0.28
C LEU A 616 -1.00 12.68 -0.16
N PRO A 617 -1.81 12.03 0.70
CA PRO A 617 -2.62 10.88 0.28
C PRO A 617 -3.64 11.22 -0.81
N TYR A 618 -4.29 12.40 -0.75
CA TYR A 618 -5.19 12.85 -1.80
C TYR A 618 -4.47 13.08 -3.13
N LEU A 619 -3.35 13.83 -3.12
CA LEU A 619 -2.53 14.06 -4.31
C LEU A 619 -2.07 12.72 -4.92
N LYS A 620 -1.61 11.80 -4.07
CA LYS A 620 -1.24 10.45 -4.50
C LYS A 620 -2.41 9.68 -5.10
N TYR A 621 -3.58 9.71 -4.47
CA TYR A 621 -4.80 9.06 -4.94
C TYR A 621 -5.25 9.54 -6.32
N GLN A 622 -5.16 10.85 -6.58
CA GLN A 622 -5.41 11.46 -7.89
C GLN A 622 -4.30 11.19 -8.91
N GLY A 623 -3.17 10.62 -8.48
CA GLY A 623 -2.02 10.36 -9.32
C GLY A 623 -1.14 11.59 -9.57
N ILE A 624 -1.27 12.63 -8.78
CA ILE A 624 -0.56 13.89 -8.98
C ILE A 624 0.89 13.71 -8.54
N GLN A 625 1.80 13.63 -9.51
CA GLN A 625 3.25 13.52 -9.29
C GLN A 625 3.89 14.90 -9.11
N MET A 626 3.30 15.93 -9.71
CA MET A 626 3.79 17.29 -9.77
C MET A 626 2.61 18.24 -9.51
N VAL A 627 2.81 19.20 -8.62
CA VAL A 627 1.94 20.37 -8.43
C VAL A 627 2.65 21.52 -9.12
N ASP A 628 1.99 22.13 -10.12
CA ASP A 628 2.59 23.20 -10.93
C ASP A 628 2.76 24.47 -10.10
N LEU A 629 1.76 24.80 -9.29
CA LEU A 629 1.78 25.99 -8.46
C LEU A 629 1.01 25.78 -7.15
N CYS A 630 1.64 26.06 -6.02
CA CYS A 630 0.96 26.20 -4.74
C CYS A 630 0.65 27.67 -4.48
N ILE A 631 -0.63 28.04 -4.38
CA ILE A 631 -1.10 29.39 -4.10
C ILE A 631 -1.32 29.52 -2.59
N MET A 632 -0.58 30.40 -1.92
CA MET A 632 -0.76 30.69 -0.50
C MET A 632 -1.58 31.97 -0.35
N THR A 633 -2.65 31.92 0.43
CA THR A 633 -3.49 33.10 0.68
C THR A 633 -2.83 34.03 1.68
N HIS A 634 -2.34 33.53 2.81
CA HIS A 634 -1.67 34.28 3.87
C HIS A 634 -0.84 33.34 4.78
N PRO A 635 0.02 33.86 5.68
CA PRO A 635 1.00 33.03 6.39
C PRO A 635 0.49 32.32 7.65
N ASP A 636 -0.79 32.40 7.98
CA ASP A 636 -1.33 31.83 9.20
C ASP A 636 -1.27 30.29 9.19
N GLY A 637 -1.15 29.69 10.38
CA GLY A 637 -0.82 28.28 10.55
C GLY A 637 -1.83 27.32 9.92
N ASP A 638 -3.10 27.65 9.99
CA ASP A 638 -4.25 26.96 9.39
C ASP A 638 -4.36 27.10 7.86
N HIS A 639 -3.40 27.81 7.24
CA HIS A 639 -3.23 27.87 5.79
C HIS A 639 -1.86 27.33 5.32
N VAL A 640 -0.78 27.63 6.07
CA VAL A 640 0.60 27.38 5.60
C VAL A 640 1.19 26.03 6.00
N ASN A 641 0.81 25.47 7.16
CA ASN A 641 1.61 24.42 7.79
C ASN A 641 1.69 23.11 6.96
N GLY A 642 0.59 22.69 6.32
CA GLY A 642 0.59 21.49 5.49
C GLY A 642 1.42 21.64 4.21
N LEU A 643 1.47 22.84 3.61
CA LEU A 643 2.38 23.10 2.48
C LEU A 643 3.84 23.04 2.93
N LEU A 644 4.16 23.64 4.06
CA LEU A 644 5.50 23.59 4.65
C LEU A 644 5.95 22.15 4.89
N GLU A 645 5.07 21.31 5.46
CA GLU A 645 5.31 19.87 5.65
C GLU A 645 5.61 19.15 4.33
N LEU A 646 4.83 19.42 3.28
CA LEU A 646 5.06 18.83 1.95
C LEU A 646 6.43 19.23 1.40
N LEU A 647 6.79 20.52 1.46
CA LEU A 647 8.10 21.01 0.99
C LEU A 647 9.26 20.38 1.76
N GLN A 648 9.15 20.29 3.09
CA GLN A 648 10.16 19.61 3.92
C GLN A 648 10.28 18.13 3.59
N MET A 649 9.17 17.42 3.36
CA MET A 649 9.18 16.02 2.93
C MET A 649 9.83 15.84 1.54
N ILE A 650 9.63 16.78 0.62
CA ILE A 650 10.27 16.79 -0.71
C ILE A 650 11.77 17.01 -0.57
N ALA A 651 12.20 18.03 0.20
CA ALA A 651 13.59 18.33 0.47
C ALA A 651 14.34 17.13 1.11
N ARG A 652 13.68 16.45 2.07
CA ARG A 652 14.18 15.24 2.74
C ARG A 652 14.06 13.97 1.88
N ARG A 653 13.42 14.04 0.71
CA ARG A 653 13.17 12.91 -0.22
C ARG A 653 12.34 11.79 0.41
N GLU A 654 11.41 12.15 1.29
CA GLU A 654 10.44 11.24 1.90
C GLU A 654 9.26 10.94 0.95
N THR A 655 9.12 11.71 -0.12
CA THR A 655 8.10 11.54 -1.17
C THR A 655 8.70 11.82 -2.54
N SER A 656 8.10 11.24 -3.59
CA SER A 656 8.44 11.59 -4.97
C SER A 656 7.59 12.73 -5.54
N LEU A 657 6.62 13.24 -4.77
CA LEU A 657 5.86 14.44 -5.11
C LEU A 657 6.84 15.59 -5.43
N ARG A 658 6.47 16.46 -6.36
CA ARG A 658 7.20 17.69 -6.66
C ARG A 658 6.26 18.87 -6.65
N ILE A 659 6.80 20.01 -6.27
CA ILE A 659 6.14 21.31 -6.36
C ILE A 659 7.04 22.16 -7.25
N GLU A 660 6.52 22.61 -8.39
CA GLU A 660 7.29 23.41 -9.34
C GLU A 660 7.43 24.85 -8.86
N GLY A 661 6.35 25.48 -8.40
CA GLY A 661 6.40 26.82 -7.83
C GLY A 661 5.47 27.01 -6.63
N ILE A 662 5.75 28.03 -5.84
CA ILE A 662 4.85 28.62 -4.86
C ILE A 662 4.55 30.06 -5.24
N LEU A 663 3.31 30.49 -5.03
CA LEU A 663 2.84 31.86 -5.24
C LEU A 663 2.44 32.46 -3.89
N LEU A 664 3.10 33.56 -3.54
CA LEU A 664 2.85 34.30 -2.29
C LEU A 664 2.20 35.66 -2.58
N PRO A 665 1.46 36.21 -1.60
CA PRO A 665 1.00 37.60 -1.64
C PRO A 665 2.18 38.57 -1.82
N GLY A 666 2.03 39.56 -2.69
CA GLY A 666 3.11 40.49 -3.04
C GLY A 666 3.60 41.41 -1.92
N TRP A 667 2.88 41.49 -0.79
CA TRP A 667 3.33 42.21 0.40
C TRP A 667 4.28 41.40 1.30
N MET A 668 4.28 40.06 1.14
CA MET A 668 5.16 39.16 1.90
C MET A 668 6.61 39.20 1.42
N GLU A 669 6.88 39.75 0.22
CA GLU A 669 8.23 39.84 -0.32
C GLU A 669 9.18 40.58 0.64
N GLY A 670 10.21 39.88 1.12
CA GLY A 670 11.18 40.38 2.09
C GLY A 670 10.68 40.46 3.54
N SER A 671 9.52 39.89 3.86
CA SER A 671 8.95 39.89 5.21
C SER A 671 9.54 38.76 6.10
N GLN A 672 9.21 38.74 7.39
CA GLN A 672 9.65 37.64 8.26
C GLN A 672 8.79 36.39 8.06
N GLU A 673 7.52 36.60 7.74
CA GLU A 673 6.48 35.60 7.57
C GLU A 673 6.78 34.64 6.40
N GLU A 674 7.49 35.08 5.36
CA GLU A 674 7.85 34.23 4.23
C GLU A 674 9.09 33.35 4.45
N GLN A 675 9.93 33.63 5.46
CA GLN A 675 11.31 33.13 5.53
C GLN A 675 11.38 31.60 5.61
N GLU A 676 10.60 31.00 6.50
CA GLU A 676 10.58 29.55 6.70
C GLU A 676 10.06 28.83 5.45
N LEU A 677 8.96 29.32 4.88
CA LEU A 677 8.34 28.74 3.70
C LEU A 677 9.25 28.86 2.46
N CYS A 678 9.87 30.03 2.26
CA CYS A 678 10.81 30.25 1.16
C CYS A 678 12.08 29.40 1.29
N LEU A 679 12.58 29.19 2.51
CA LEU A 679 13.71 28.29 2.75
C LEU A 679 13.33 26.86 2.36
N ALA A 680 12.20 26.36 2.87
CA ALA A 680 11.71 25.02 2.53
C ALA A 680 11.45 24.86 1.02
N ALA A 681 10.90 25.89 0.36
CA ALA A 681 10.70 25.91 -1.09
C ALA A 681 12.01 25.79 -1.87
N ARG A 682 13.04 26.57 -1.48
CA ARG A 682 14.37 26.50 -2.11
C ARG A 682 15.04 25.14 -1.91
N GLU A 683 14.92 24.56 -0.72
CA GLU A 683 15.45 23.22 -0.43
C GLU A 683 14.71 22.12 -1.21
N ALA A 684 13.40 22.29 -1.41
CA ALA A 684 12.59 21.41 -2.26
C ALA A 684 12.83 21.62 -3.76
N GLY A 685 13.48 22.73 -4.15
CA GLY A 685 13.74 23.10 -5.55
C GLY A 685 12.56 23.77 -6.25
N ALA A 686 11.60 24.34 -5.50
CA ALA A 686 10.46 25.08 -6.03
C ALA A 686 10.82 26.55 -6.30
N PHE A 687 10.27 27.11 -7.37
CA PHE A 687 10.34 28.53 -7.67
C PHE A 687 9.42 29.34 -6.76
N ILE A 688 9.80 30.57 -6.45
CA ILE A 688 9.01 31.47 -5.60
C ILE A 688 8.52 32.62 -6.48
N HIS A 689 7.20 32.82 -6.48
CA HIS A 689 6.51 33.87 -7.20
C HIS A 689 5.74 34.75 -6.23
N TYR A 690 5.51 36.01 -6.61
CA TYR A 690 4.71 36.96 -5.86
C TYR A 690 3.61 37.50 -6.75
N ALA A 691 2.38 37.57 -6.22
CA ALA A 691 1.22 38.05 -6.95
C ALA A 691 0.61 39.31 -6.32
N ARG A 692 0.10 40.18 -7.18
CA ARG A 692 -0.66 41.38 -6.82
C ARG A 692 -1.94 41.45 -7.65
N ALA A 693 -2.86 42.26 -7.16
CA ALA A 693 -4.08 42.68 -7.85
C ALA A 693 -3.83 42.98 -9.35
N GLY A 694 -4.48 42.23 -10.23
CA GLY A 694 -4.39 42.34 -11.69
C GLY A 694 -3.50 41.30 -12.38
N ASP A 695 -2.70 40.55 -11.62
CA ASP A 695 -1.95 39.41 -12.16
C ASP A 695 -2.91 38.28 -12.58
N GLN A 696 -2.54 37.50 -13.60
CA GLN A 696 -3.35 36.40 -14.11
C GLN A 696 -2.52 35.15 -14.35
N ILE A 697 -3.07 34.00 -13.96
CA ILE A 697 -2.53 32.67 -14.25
C ILE A 697 -3.46 32.01 -15.26
N THR A 698 -2.92 31.54 -16.38
CA THR A 698 -3.73 30.92 -17.46
C THR A 698 -3.24 29.51 -17.77
N ASP A 699 -4.18 28.58 -17.93
CA ASP A 699 -3.95 27.22 -18.37
C ASP A 699 -5.06 26.78 -19.34
N GLY A 700 -4.77 26.90 -20.63
CA GLY A 700 -5.75 26.66 -21.68
C GLY A 700 -6.93 27.63 -21.58
N GLU A 701 -8.10 27.11 -21.21
CA GLU A 701 -9.34 27.90 -21.03
C GLU A 701 -9.61 28.25 -19.56
N LEU A 702 -8.76 27.79 -18.63
CA LEU A 702 -8.81 28.18 -17.22
C LEU A 702 -8.03 29.49 -17.04
N SER A 703 -8.65 30.46 -16.35
CA SER A 703 -8.01 31.69 -15.90
C SER A 703 -8.21 31.86 -14.40
N LEU A 704 -7.14 32.20 -13.68
CA LEU A 704 -7.17 32.63 -12.29
C LEU A 704 -6.69 34.09 -12.24
N GLU A 705 -7.61 35.03 -12.03
CA GLU A 705 -7.30 36.44 -11.90
C GLU A 705 -7.13 36.82 -10.44
N ILE A 706 -5.96 37.38 -10.09
CA ILE A 706 -5.67 37.85 -8.74
C ILE A 706 -6.38 39.18 -8.50
N LEU A 707 -7.26 39.21 -7.51
CA LEU A 707 -8.05 40.39 -7.16
C LEU A 707 -7.41 41.23 -6.05
N HIS A 708 -6.69 40.57 -5.14
CA HIS A 708 -6.06 41.12 -3.93
C HIS A 708 -4.83 40.25 -3.59
N PRO A 709 -3.74 40.78 -2.98
CA PRO A 709 -3.54 42.10 -2.39
C PRO A 709 -3.30 43.24 -3.38
N ASP A 710 -3.65 44.46 -2.96
CA ASP A 710 -3.20 45.69 -3.61
C ASP A 710 -1.74 46.02 -3.21
N GLN A 711 -1.29 47.27 -3.38
CA GLN A 711 0.08 47.68 -3.00
C GLN A 711 0.23 48.05 -1.51
N GLY A 712 -0.78 47.78 -0.68
CA GLY A 712 -0.78 48.04 0.75
C GLY A 712 0.21 47.18 1.55
N ASP A 713 0.52 47.63 2.77
CA ASP A 713 1.28 46.87 3.76
C ASP A 713 0.33 46.19 4.74
N TYR A 714 0.39 44.87 4.79
CA TYR A 714 -0.51 44.01 5.56
C TYR A 714 0.20 43.25 6.69
N ARG A 715 1.44 43.61 7.03
CA ARG A 715 2.22 42.91 8.08
C ARG A 715 1.58 42.92 9.47
N GLN A 716 0.67 43.86 9.74
CA GLN A 716 -0.06 43.94 11.02
C GLN A 716 -1.45 43.28 10.99
N ASP A 717 -1.94 42.95 9.80
CA ASP A 717 -3.24 42.31 9.55
C ASP A 717 -3.07 41.34 8.37
N THR A 718 -2.52 40.16 8.68
CA THR A 718 -2.18 39.13 7.69
C THR A 718 -3.42 38.66 6.93
N ASN A 719 -4.55 38.53 7.61
CA ASN A 719 -5.85 38.18 7.04
C ASN A 719 -6.30 39.24 6.04
N GLY A 720 -6.17 40.53 6.40
CA GLY A 720 -6.43 41.64 5.50
C GLY A 720 -5.55 41.63 4.25
N GLY A 721 -4.38 40.97 4.31
CA GLY A 721 -3.45 40.74 3.20
C GLY A 721 -3.74 39.50 2.34
N SER A 722 -4.83 38.77 2.59
CA SER A 722 -5.12 37.49 1.92
C SER A 722 -5.14 37.61 0.39
N LEU A 723 -4.41 36.73 -0.29
CA LEU A 723 -4.47 36.61 -1.74
C LEU A 723 -5.84 36.04 -2.13
N SER A 724 -6.60 36.82 -2.90
CA SER A 724 -7.93 36.46 -3.40
C SER A 724 -7.90 36.39 -4.91
N PHE A 725 -8.64 35.45 -5.49
CA PHE A 725 -8.68 35.27 -6.93
C PHE A 725 -10.04 34.83 -7.45
N LEU A 726 -10.31 35.20 -8.71
CA LEU A 726 -11.46 34.76 -9.49
C LEU A 726 -11.01 33.64 -10.43
N LEU A 727 -11.63 32.46 -10.29
CA LEU A 727 -11.51 31.38 -11.24
C LEU A 727 -12.56 31.55 -12.33
N GLU A 728 -12.14 31.51 -13.59
CA GLU A 728 -13.04 31.44 -14.74
C GLU A 728 -12.69 30.24 -15.64
N TYR A 729 -13.70 29.44 -15.97
CA TYR A 729 -13.58 28.35 -16.94
C TYR A 729 -14.88 28.21 -17.74
N ARG A 730 -14.81 28.41 -19.07
CA ARG A 730 -15.97 28.29 -19.99
C ARG A 730 -17.22 29.07 -19.53
N GLY A 731 -17.02 30.26 -18.97
CA GLY A 731 -18.10 31.12 -18.49
C GLY A 731 -18.64 30.77 -17.09
N ARG A 732 -18.08 29.74 -16.43
CA ARG A 732 -18.31 29.45 -15.01
C ARG A 732 -17.31 30.21 -14.16
N ARG A 733 -17.77 30.75 -13.03
CA ARG A 733 -16.97 31.60 -12.14
C ARG A 733 -16.98 31.10 -10.71
N GLY A 734 -15.81 31.05 -10.09
CA GLY A 734 -15.63 30.72 -8.67
C GLY A 734 -14.82 31.80 -7.97
N LEU A 735 -15.28 32.28 -6.80
CA LEU A 735 -14.55 33.27 -6.01
C LEU A 735 -13.87 32.64 -4.80
N PHE A 736 -12.59 32.95 -4.61
CA PHE A 736 -11.79 32.54 -3.46
C PHE A 736 -11.24 33.79 -2.77
N THR A 737 -11.62 34.00 -1.52
CA THR A 737 -11.35 35.25 -0.78
C THR A 737 -10.28 35.11 0.30
N GLY A 738 -9.71 33.91 0.50
CA GLY A 738 -8.93 33.61 1.69
C GLY A 738 -9.69 34.01 2.95
N ASP A 739 -9.03 34.78 3.82
CA ASP A 739 -9.55 35.20 5.12
C ASP A 739 -9.83 36.71 5.18
N LEU A 740 -10.10 37.33 4.03
CA LEU A 740 -10.51 38.73 3.99
C LEU A 740 -11.74 39.01 4.84
N THR A 741 -11.72 40.14 5.54
CA THR A 741 -12.82 40.61 6.40
C THR A 741 -13.09 42.10 6.17
N GLY A 742 -14.32 42.54 6.48
CA GLY A 742 -14.69 43.95 6.58
C GLY A 742 -14.31 44.81 5.35
N GLU A 743 -13.56 45.89 5.58
CA GLU A 743 -13.21 46.89 4.57
C GLU A 743 -12.46 46.30 3.36
N GLN A 744 -11.68 45.23 3.56
CA GLN A 744 -10.94 44.61 2.46
C GLN A 744 -11.89 43.86 1.49
N GLU A 745 -12.99 43.29 1.99
CA GLU A 745 -14.03 42.71 1.11
C GLU A 745 -14.72 43.81 0.28
N GLU A 746 -14.95 44.99 0.87
CA GLU A 746 -15.60 46.10 0.17
C GLU A 746 -14.75 46.62 -1.00
N LYS A 747 -13.42 46.61 -0.86
CA LYS A 747 -12.50 46.98 -1.95
C LYS A 747 -12.64 46.07 -3.17
N LEU A 748 -13.01 44.79 -2.97
CA LEU A 748 -13.19 43.85 -4.06
C LEU A 748 -14.44 44.15 -4.90
N LEU A 749 -15.49 44.76 -4.32
CA LEU A 749 -16.82 44.89 -4.93
C LEU A 749 -16.80 45.49 -6.35
N SER A 750 -15.90 46.44 -6.60
CA SER A 750 -15.76 47.08 -7.93
C SER A 750 -15.28 46.14 -9.04
N ARG A 751 -14.65 45.02 -8.67
CA ARG A 751 -14.05 44.03 -9.58
C ARG A 751 -14.85 42.73 -9.63
N LEU A 752 -15.81 42.57 -8.73
CA LEU A 752 -16.57 41.34 -8.60
C LEU A 752 -17.72 41.26 -9.59
N GLN A 753 -17.97 40.03 -10.04
CA GLN A 753 -19.10 39.68 -10.87
C GLN A 753 -19.85 38.51 -10.21
N SER A 754 -21.04 38.20 -10.72
CA SER A 754 -21.80 37.03 -10.27
C SER A 754 -20.96 35.75 -10.42
N CYS A 755 -20.87 34.92 -9.38
CA CYS A 755 -20.17 33.64 -9.43
C CYS A 755 -21.13 32.46 -9.26
N ASP A 756 -20.76 31.30 -9.77
CA ASP A 756 -21.49 30.05 -9.55
C ASP A 756 -21.23 29.53 -8.12
N PHE A 757 -20.01 29.68 -7.62
CA PHE A 757 -19.65 29.27 -6.26
C PHE A 757 -18.69 30.24 -5.56
N LEU A 758 -18.77 30.26 -4.24
CA LEU A 758 -17.94 31.08 -3.35
C LEU A 758 -17.29 30.17 -2.30
N LYS A 759 -15.97 30.22 -2.15
CA LYS A 759 -15.32 29.77 -0.91
C LYS A 759 -15.56 30.85 0.14
N VAL A 760 -16.33 30.52 1.17
CA VAL A 760 -16.67 31.41 2.30
C VAL A 760 -15.41 31.82 3.06
N ALA A 761 -15.25 33.13 3.25
CA ALA A 761 -14.06 33.69 3.89
C ALA A 761 -13.91 33.22 5.35
N HIS A 762 -12.66 33.05 5.80
CA HIS A 762 -12.31 32.87 7.21
C HIS A 762 -13.11 31.77 7.90
N HIS A 763 -13.19 30.62 7.23
CA HIS A 763 -13.89 29.41 7.66
C HIS A 763 -15.38 29.61 8.05
N GLY A 764 -16.00 30.73 7.66
CA GLY A 764 -17.36 31.08 8.07
C GLY A 764 -17.47 31.93 9.33
N SER A 765 -16.40 32.65 9.71
CA SER A 765 -16.40 33.63 10.80
C SER A 765 -17.52 34.67 10.67
N ALA A 766 -18.05 35.15 11.81
CA ALA A 766 -19.12 36.15 11.86
C ALA A 766 -18.72 37.50 11.26
N SER A 767 -17.42 37.84 11.24
CA SER A 767 -16.90 39.12 10.73
C SER A 767 -16.62 39.15 9.23
N SER A 768 -16.79 38.01 8.54
CA SER A 768 -16.39 37.84 7.13
C SER A 768 -17.61 37.52 6.26
N THR A 769 -17.45 37.52 4.94
CA THR A 769 -18.52 37.26 3.97
C THR A 769 -19.72 38.21 4.17
N GLY A 770 -19.47 39.51 4.09
CA GLY A 770 -20.46 40.59 4.30
C GLY A 770 -21.68 40.53 3.36
N GLU A 771 -22.78 41.19 3.74
CA GLU A 771 -23.99 41.25 2.89
C GLU A 771 -23.70 41.92 1.54
N ALA A 772 -22.86 42.95 1.50
CA ALA A 772 -22.49 43.64 0.26
C ALA A 772 -21.75 42.71 -0.71
N LEU A 773 -20.83 41.87 -0.19
CA LEU A 773 -20.14 40.85 -0.98
C LEU A 773 -21.13 39.86 -1.58
N LEU A 774 -22.01 39.29 -0.74
CA LEU A 774 -23.03 38.32 -1.18
C LEU A 774 -24.01 38.91 -2.21
N GLN A 775 -24.37 40.18 -2.08
CA GLN A 775 -25.25 40.87 -3.03
C GLN A 775 -24.57 41.08 -4.39
N ALA A 776 -23.25 41.30 -4.41
CA ALA A 776 -22.47 41.47 -5.64
C ALA A 776 -22.24 40.13 -6.36
N VAL A 777 -21.87 39.08 -5.63
CA VAL A 777 -21.44 37.80 -6.23
C VAL A 777 -22.57 36.79 -6.39
N ARG A 778 -23.62 36.86 -5.57
CA ARG A 778 -24.84 36.01 -5.62
C ARG A 778 -24.54 34.53 -5.91
N PRO A 779 -23.75 33.85 -5.06
CA PRO A 779 -23.26 32.53 -5.36
C PRO A 779 -24.39 31.51 -5.27
N LEU A 780 -24.44 30.55 -6.21
CA LEU A 780 -25.36 29.41 -6.11
C LEU A 780 -24.92 28.46 -4.98
N LEU A 781 -23.62 28.23 -4.85
CA LEU A 781 -23.01 27.37 -3.84
C LEU A 781 -22.06 28.16 -2.94
N ALA A 782 -22.14 27.94 -1.63
CA ALA A 782 -21.22 28.47 -0.65
C ALA A 782 -20.44 27.30 -0.02
N LEU A 783 -19.14 27.24 -0.30
CA LEU A 783 -18.22 26.23 0.20
C LEU A 783 -17.57 26.70 1.50
N ILE A 784 -17.70 25.91 2.56
CA ILE A 784 -17.16 26.21 3.89
C ILE A 784 -16.12 25.16 4.25
N SER A 785 -14.89 25.58 4.49
CA SER A 785 -13.83 24.73 5.03
C SER A 785 -13.71 25.03 6.52
N SER A 786 -14.07 24.07 7.36
CA SER A 786 -13.97 24.18 8.82
C SER A 786 -13.90 22.79 9.46
N GLY A 787 -13.40 22.73 10.69
CA GLY A 787 -13.30 21.49 11.46
C GLY A 787 -14.57 21.20 12.24
N GLU A 788 -14.86 19.92 12.46
CA GLU A 788 -15.90 19.49 13.39
C GLU A 788 -15.55 19.90 14.84
N ASP A 789 -16.54 20.39 15.59
CA ASP A 789 -16.40 20.86 16.98
C ASP A 789 -15.19 21.77 17.25
N ASN A 790 -14.84 22.62 16.28
CA ASN A 790 -13.70 23.52 16.41
C ASN A 790 -13.92 24.57 17.51
N ALA A 791 -12.83 24.96 18.17
CA ALA A 791 -12.85 25.90 19.30
C ALA A 791 -13.32 27.33 18.93
N TYR A 792 -13.35 27.66 17.63
CA TYR A 792 -13.74 28.98 17.12
C TYR A 792 -15.25 29.13 16.94
N GLY A 793 -16.01 28.02 16.95
CA GLY A 793 -17.44 28.02 16.67
C GLY A 793 -17.76 28.32 15.20
N HIS A 794 -16.85 27.98 14.29
CA HIS A 794 -17.04 28.13 12.84
C HIS A 794 -17.75 26.90 12.23
N PRO A 795 -18.55 27.05 11.17
CA PRO A 795 -19.08 28.32 10.67
C PRO A 795 -20.05 28.94 11.67
N SER A 796 -20.01 30.27 11.79
CA SER A 796 -20.87 30.97 12.74
C SER A 796 -22.35 30.94 12.30
N PRO A 797 -23.30 30.86 13.24
CA PRO A 797 -24.73 30.93 12.91
C PRO A 797 -25.14 32.21 12.16
N GLU A 798 -24.45 33.33 12.37
CA GLU A 798 -24.71 34.57 11.64
C GLU A 798 -24.29 34.50 10.18
N THR A 799 -23.14 33.90 9.88
CA THR A 799 -22.70 33.68 8.49
C THR A 799 -23.61 32.72 7.76
N LEU A 800 -24.02 31.62 8.40
CA LEU A 800 -24.98 30.68 7.81
C LEU A 800 -26.31 31.36 7.46
N ARG A 801 -26.86 32.19 8.37
CA ARG A 801 -28.08 32.97 8.10
C ARG A 801 -27.93 33.95 6.94
N ARG A 802 -26.77 34.62 6.82
CA ARG A 802 -26.49 35.54 5.70
C ARG A 802 -26.44 34.80 4.36
N LEU A 803 -25.79 33.65 4.32
CA LEU A 803 -25.71 32.81 3.12
C LEU A 803 -27.09 32.28 2.70
N GLU A 804 -27.89 31.83 3.67
CA GLU A 804 -29.27 31.37 3.43
C GLU A 804 -30.14 32.51 2.88
N LYS A 805 -30.05 33.72 3.47
CA LYS A 805 -30.76 34.92 3.00
C LYS A 805 -30.34 35.33 1.58
N ALA A 806 -29.08 35.07 1.19
CA ALA A 806 -28.59 35.28 -0.17
C ALA A 806 -29.07 34.21 -1.17
N GLY A 807 -29.73 33.15 -0.69
CA GLY A 807 -30.22 32.03 -1.51
C GLY A 807 -29.14 31.01 -1.88
N SER A 808 -27.98 31.04 -1.21
CA SER A 808 -26.87 30.13 -1.48
C SER A 808 -27.04 28.82 -0.75
N ARG A 809 -26.73 27.70 -1.42
CA ARG A 809 -26.66 26.39 -0.77
C ARG A 809 -25.29 26.22 -0.11
N CYS A 810 -25.27 26.09 1.22
CA CYS A 810 -24.05 25.86 1.99
C CYS A 810 -23.62 24.39 1.93
N LEU A 811 -22.32 24.15 1.74
CA LEU A 811 -21.69 22.84 1.78
C LEU A 811 -20.42 22.96 2.63
N GLY A 812 -20.36 22.25 3.76
CA GLY A 812 -19.26 22.32 4.72
C GLY A 812 -18.45 21.03 4.79
N THR A 813 -17.12 21.14 4.89
CA THR A 813 -16.24 19.96 5.09
C THR A 813 -16.50 19.26 6.41
N GLN A 814 -16.86 20.02 7.45
CA GLN A 814 -17.16 19.50 8.78
C GLN A 814 -18.33 18.50 8.78
N GLU A 815 -19.27 18.61 7.83
CA GLU A 815 -20.42 17.72 7.72
C GLU A 815 -20.28 16.69 6.60
N LEU A 816 -19.65 17.07 5.48
CA LEU A 816 -19.68 16.28 4.24
C LEU A 816 -18.34 15.64 3.88
N GLY A 817 -17.28 15.92 4.64
CA GLY A 817 -15.90 15.63 4.28
C GLY A 817 -15.47 16.43 3.05
N ALA A 818 -14.57 15.87 2.23
CA ALA A 818 -14.11 16.54 1.01
C ALA A 818 -15.28 16.82 0.05
N ILE A 819 -15.32 18.03 -0.49
CA ILE A 819 -16.32 18.49 -1.47
C ILE A 819 -15.64 18.71 -2.81
N GLU A 820 -16.19 18.13 -3.87
CA GLU A 820 -15.62 18.14 -5.22
C GLU A 820 -16.60 18.76 -6.22
N LEU A 821 -16.18 19.85 -6.87
CA LEU A 821 -16.87 20.52 -7.96
C LEU A 821 -16.23 20.13 -9.29
N HIS A 822 -17.06 19.69 -10.24
CA HIS A 822 -16.63 19.43 -11.62
C HIS A 822 -17.26 20.47 -12.53
N LEU A 823 -16.41 21.25 -13.19
CA LEU A 823 -16.75 22.28 -14.17
C LEU A 823 -16.51 21.68 -15.57
N ASP A 824 -17.58 21.27 -16.23
CA ASP A 824 -17.54 20.67 -17.58
C ASP A 824 -18.32 21.54 -18.59
N SER A 825 -18.44 21.08 -19.85
CA SER A 825 -19.25 21.76 -20.87
C SER A 825 -20.76 21.70 -20.61
N ASP A 826 -21.22 20.75 -19.79
CA ASP A 826 -22.62 20.40 -19.59
C ASP A 826 -23.20 21.04 -18.31
N GLY A 827 -22.34 21.53 -17.39
CA GLY A 827 -22.75 22.19 -16.16
C GLY A 827 -21.70 22.21 -15.04
N LEU A 828 -22.20 22.47 -13.83
CA LEU A 828 -21.48 22.35 -12.56
C LEU A 828 -22.04 21.12 -11.84
N GLN A 829 -21.22 20.09 -11.64
CA GLN A 829 -21.57 18.91 -10.85
C GLN A 829 -20.90 18.98 -9.48
N VAL A 830 -21.57 18.49 -8.45
CA VAL A 830 -21.10 18.53 -7.07
C VAL A 830 -21.17 17.14 -6.47
N ASN A 831 -20.04 16.68 -5.92
CA ASN A 831 -19.92 15.43 -5.18
C ASN A 831 -19.28 15.72 -3.81
N TRP A 832 -19.49 14.86 -2.84
CA TRP A 832 -18.84 14.95 -1.52
C TRP A 832 -18.59 13.56 -0.93
N MET A 833 -17.72 13.48 0.08
CA MET A 833 -17.23 12.21 0.63
C MET A 833 -18.33 11.43 1.36
N HIS A 834 -19.14 12.11 2.17
CA HIS A 834 -20.14 11.49 3.06
C HIS A 834 -21.57 11.85 2.64
N PRO A 835 -22.27 11.02 1.84
CA PRO A 835 -23.60 11.35 1.30
C PRO A 835 -24.67 11.59 2.37
N GLU A 836 -24.55 10.93 3.51
CA GLU A 836 -25.48 11.00 4.64
C GLU A 836 -25.00 11.95 5.76
N GLY A 837 -23.84 12.59 5.57
CA GLY A 837 -23.12 13.32 6.61
C GLY A 837 -22.13 12.43 7.39
N LYS A 838 -21.21 13.06 8.12
CA LYS A 838 -20.33 12.38 9.08
C LYS A 838 -21.09 11.80 10.27
N ILE A 839 -20.52 10.76 10.89
CA ILE A 839 -21.08 10.05 12.07
C ILE A 839 -20.33 10.39 13.35
#